data_AF-A0AAV6GV88-F1
#
_entry.id   AF-A0AAV6GV88-F1
#
_cell.length_a   1.000
_cell.length_b   1.000
_cell.length_c   1.000
_cell.angle_alpha   90.00
_cell.angle_beta   90.00
_cell.angle_gamma   90.00
#
_symmetry.space_group_name_H-M   'P 1'
#
loop_
_entity.id
_entity.type
_entity.pdbx_description
1 polymer ?
#
loop_
_entity_poly.entity_id
_entity_poly.type
_entity_poly.pdbx_seq_one_letter_code
_entity_poly.pdbx_strand_id
1 'polypeptide(L)'
;MSCESCAEVPHSSHWVLVVPEVSTEKSGSIFRLSSPAGSYECSESGLCWTCAGPVTLQYHFIDWHLLADDLPHLQYRPAGPSMDIKFISGELEEIHLSHFLCLGGSQSSLKDAVEILHKQDSGVSIEKCELSRFHARLVNPSFSLLGVFYSLKSVIFPGQEEEREKQIKIHADVLVYQSSRVPLIFRTYILPMDTNSRRLVEDQEKLEGFRGRRQPKHRPVRPMQMDGFYVLQTDCFKTDCSKPDCNSRIYPVQTDLTDRYFVPNFYDVHLKEVVNFKLELLSSEDKQKVWQAEILRVQCSNNPQQDIVNTSTEVPASAPPHTANVQTPVEVSTTSTVEVSSGSSSPVQPASVSSSITAHDSGTAVAPTFHSNSRISKSCESCAEVPDSCHWFLMKPEVSREKSVSTYSLTSPAGSYECSESGLRWTCAGSVTLQYRFTDWYVFSQELPTMQSSPAGPLMNISVMSGELEEIHLPHFLCLGGSEASVRDAVRVLHERESGVGMEVCELTRHHARILHPSFSLLGLVYNLRNLLSPKIHCVLLLFCTRTAPLVLHTYLVPNDPAHIRAIHQKEENRGVWIDKPSAVGPLLLNDSVCVRTLCPSEIQPKKMNLWPLSTGNYSEVYINQPEAEFDMEVISSQHTEPIWTVKIYRDDYCQPSRSPGQGSSQGANTAHTM
;
A
#
# COMPACT_ATOMS: atom_id res chain seq x y z
N MET A 1 -3.86 30.83 -5.48
CA MET A 1 -4.51 31.04 -4.16
C MET A 1 -3.60 30.41 -3.11
N SER A 2 -3.14 31.21 -2.16
CA SER A 2 -2.28 30.77 -1.05
C SER A 2 -3.11 30.14 0.07
N CYS A 3 -2.50 29.26 0.88
CA CYS A 3 -3.12 28.74 2.10
C CYS A 3 -3.49 29.90 3.05
N GLU A 4 -4.75 29.99 3.46
CA GLU A 4 -5.24 31.02 4.38
C GLU A 4 -4.56 30.94 5.74
N SER A 5 -4.28 29.73 6.23
CA SER A 5 -3.62 29.54 7.53
C SER A 5 -2.20 30.09 7.56
N CYS A 6 -1.50 30.09 6.43
CA CYS A 6 -0.13 30.58 6.35
C CYS A 6 -0.05 32.08 6.04
N ALA A 7 -1.16 32.84 6.01
CA ALA A 7 -1.20 34.24 5.58
C ALA A 7 -0.15 35.13 6.28
N GLU A 8 0.09 34.88 7.57
CA GLU A 8 1.05 35.62 8.41
C GLU A 8 2.49 35.07 8.36
N VAL A 9 2.69 33.90 7.73
CA VAL A 9 4.03 33.31 7.55
C VAL A 9 4.76 34.04 6.41
N PRO A 10 6.01 34.51 6.63
CA PRO A 10 6.79 35.18 5.59
C PRO A 10 6.90 34.33 4.32
N HIS A 11 6.75 34.97 3.17
CA HIS A 11 6.97 34.34 1.87
C HIS A 11 8.35 34.76 1.35
N SER A 12 9.16 33.82 0.87
CA SER A 12 10.34 34.17 0.10
C SER A 12 9.87 34.73 -1.25
N SER A 13 10.07 36.02 -1.50
CA SER A 13 9.67 36.64 -2.77
C SER A 13 10.90 37.11 -3.57
N HIS A 14 10.74 37.12 -4.90
CA HIS A 14 11.69 37.60 -5.92
C HIS A 14 12.76 36.60 -6.38
N TRP A 15 12.30 35.59 -7.13
CA TRP A 15 13.18 34.63 -7.79
C TRP A 15 13.08 34.74 -9.32
N VAL A 16 14.22 34.68 -9.99
CA VAL A 16 14.29 34.53 -11.45
C VAL A 16 14.16 33.05 -11.79
N LEU A 17 13.14 32.69 -12.58
CA LEU A 17 12.91 31.29 -12.94
C LEU A 17 14.01 30.79 -13.90
N VAL A 18 14.58 29.62 -13.58
CA VAL A 18 15.61 28.95 -14.37
C VAL A 18 15.14 27.55 -14.71
N VAL A 19 15.21 27.21 -16.00
CA VAL A 19 14.98 25.85 -16.47
C VAL A 19 16.33 25.12 -16.46
N PRO A 20 16.46 23.98 -15.74
CA PRO A 20 17.71 23.22 -15.71
C PRO A 20 17.99 22.53 -17.04
N GLU A 21 19.28 22.34 -17.33
CA GLU A 21 19.72 21.39 -18.35
C GLU A 21 19.54 19.97 -17.81
N VAL A 22 18.93 19.09 -18.59
CA VAL A 22 18.59 17.72 -18.16
C VAL A 22 19.40 16.71 -18.96
N SER A 23 20.18 15.87 -18.28
CA SER A 23 20.76 14.65 -18.85
C SER A 23 20.05 13.43 -18.26
N THR A 24 19.73 12.45 -19.11
CA THR A 24 19.04 11.23 -18.66
C THR A 24 20.00 10.05 -18.79
N GLU A 25 20.33 9.40 -17.68
CA GLU A 25 21.18 8.21 -17.61
C GLU A 25 20.35 6.99 -17.17
N LYS A 26 20.96 5.79 -17.21
CA LYS A 26 20.29 4.54 -16.78
C LYS A 26 19.88 4.55 -15.29
N SER A 27 20.51 5.41 -14.48
CA SER A 27 20.29 5.55 -13.03
C SER A 27 19.32 6.67 -12.64
N GLY A 28 18.84 7.49 -13.59
CA GLY A 28 17.94 8.61 -13.32
C GLY A 28 18.26 9.87 -14.14
N SER A 29 17.47 10.93 -13.94
CA SER A 29 17.72 12.25 -14.53
C SER A 29 18.64 13.09 -13.64
N ILE A 30 19.66 13.68 -14.24
CA ILE A 30 20.56 14.66 -13.61
C ILE A 30 20.21 16.04 -14.16
N PHE A 31 20.08 17.01 -13.26
CA PHE A 31 19.72 18.39 -13.53
C PHE A 31 20.91 19.29 -13.27
N ARG A 32 21.23 20.18 -14.22
CA ARG A 32 22.29 21.17 -14.08
C ARG A 32 21.72 22.57 -14.14
N LEU A 33 22.07 23.39 -13.17
CA LEU A 33 21.65 24.77 -13.02
C LEU A 33 22.87 25.67 -13.10
N SER A 34 22.85 26.65 -14.01
CA SER A 34 23.93 27.65 -14.12
C SER A 34 23.31 29.04 -14.06
N SER A 35 23.82 29.90 -13.19
CA SER A 35 23.30 31.26 -13.02
C SER A 35 24.43 32.27 -12.77
N PRO A 36 24.29 33.53 -13.24
CA PRO A 36 25.15 34.63 -12.79
C PRO A 36 24.76 35.08 -11.38
N ALA A 37 25.30 36.21 -10.92
CA ALA A 37 24.93 36.79 -9.62
C ALA A 37 23.45 37.20 -9.59
N GLY A 38 22.74 36.83 -8.53
CA GLY A 38 21.31 37.11 -8.35
C GLY A 38 20.58 36.04 -7.54
N SER A 39 19.25 36.09 -7.60
CA SER A 39 18.34 35.17 -6.91
C SER A 39 17.50 34.39 -7.92
N TYR A 40 17.50 33.07 -7.82
CA TYR A 40 16.92 32.17 -8.83
C TYR A 40 16.04 31.08 -8.21
N GLU A 41 15.08 30.57 -8.98
CA GLU A 41 14.22 29.42 -8.65
C GLU A 41 14.25 28.42 -9.81
N CYS A 42 14.44 27.14 -9.51
CA CYS A 42 14.42 26.08 -10.50
C CYS A 42 12.97 25.70 -10.84
N SER A 43 12.61 25.74 -12.13
CA SER A 43 11.27 25.37 -12.59
C SER A 43 10.89 23.90 -12.32
N GLU A 44 11.88 23.00 -12.25
CA GLU A 44 11.67 21.55 -12.14
C GLU A 44 11.71 21.03 -10.70
N SER A 45 12.48 21.65 -9.81
CA SER A 45 12.59 21.22 -8.41
C SER A 45 11.93 22.16 -7.42
N GLY A 46 11.74 23.44 -7.76
CA GLY A 46 11.35 24.49 -6.82
C GLY A 46 12.48 24.88 -5.87
N LEU A 47 13.71 24.43 -6.13
CA LEU A 47 14.91 24.83 -5.41
C LEU A 47 15.18 26.31 -5.69
N CYS A 48 15.34 27.14 -4.65
CA CYS A 48 15.77 28.52 -4.83
C CYS A 48 17.17 28.75 -4.27
N TRP A 49 17.91 29.70 -4.86
CA TRP A 49 19.25 30.04 -4.41
C TRP A 49 19.62 31.48 -4.73
N THR A 50 20.55 32.03 -3.95
CA THR A 50 21.14 33.36 -4.16
C THR A 50 22.66 33.26 -4.19
N CYS A 51 23.29 34.00 -5.09
CA CYS A 51 24.75 34.02 -5.23
C CYS A 51 25.29 35.40 -5.65
N ALA A 52 26.47 35.76 -5.14
CA ALA A 52 27.17 37.02 -5.46
C ALA A 52 27.93 36.97 -6.80
N GLY A 53 28.10 35.78 -7.38
CA GLY A 53 28.84 35.55 -8.62
C GLY A 53 28.26 34.36 -9.40
N PRO A 54 28.90 33.98 -10.53
CA PRO A 54 28.47 32.82 -11.30
C PRO A 54 28.53 31.53 -10.46
N VAL A 55 27.43 30.79 -10.43
CA VAL A 55 27.31 29.50 -9.73
C VAL A 55 26.85 28.42 -10.70
N THR A 56 27.38 27.21 -10.53
CA THR A 56 26.84 26.01 -11.15
C THR A 56 26.51 24.96 -10.10
N LEU A 57 25.25 24.53 -10.09
CA LEU A 57 24.75 23.44 -9.26
C LEU A 57 24.37 22.26 -10.14
N GLN A 58 24.49 21.07 -9.59
CA GLN A 58 23.95 19.86 -10.16
C GLN A 58 23.10 19.17 -9.10
N TYR A 59 21.93 18.65 -9.47
CA TYR A 59 21.15 17.84 -8.56
C TYR A 59 20.49 16.66 -9.26
N HIS A 60 20.15 15.65 -8.48
CA HIS A 60 19.17 14.65 -8.89
C HIS A 60 18.29 14.31 -7.69
N PHE A 61 17.05 13.90 -7.94
CA PHE A 61 16.21 13.38 -6.88
C PHE A 61 16.80 12.06 -6.36
N ILE A 62 16.78 11.86 -5.04
CA ILE A 62 17.15 10.61 -4.39
C ILE A 62 15.91 10.06 -3.70
N ASP A 63 15.84 8.75 -3.52
CA ASP A 63 14.90 8.14 -2.58
C ASP A 63 15.37 8.35 -1.14
N TRP A 64 14.48 8.81 -0.26
CA TRP A 64 14.71 8.91 1.18
C TRP A 64 15.17 7.58 1.80
N HIS A 65 14.79 6.42 1.23
CA HIS A 65 15.27 5.11 1.69
C HIS A 65 16.79 4.93 1.54
N LEU A 66 17.41 5.56 0.54
CA LEU A 66 18.87 5.54 0.37
C LEU A 66 19.61 6.36 1.43
N LEU A 67 18.86 7.10 2.26
CA LEU A 67 19.33 7.94 3.36
C LEU A 67 18.94 7.37 4.73
N ALA A 68 18.10 6.32 4.75
CA ALA A 68 17.59 5.70 5.96
C ALA A 68 18.69 5.04 6.81
N ASP A 69 19.76 4.57 6.15
CA ASP A 69 20.92 3.95 6.81
C ASP A 69 21.80 4.98 7.57
N ASP A 70 21.76 6.25 7.18
CA ASP A 70 22.66 7.30 7.71
C ASP A 70 21.99 8.23 8.74
N LEU A 71 20.65 8.22 8.84
CA LEU A 71 19.88 8.98 9.83
C LEU A 71 19.72 8.16 11.12
N PRO A 72 19.87 8.76 12.33
CA PRO A 72 19.49 8.10 13.56
C PRO A 72 17.97 7.89 13.59
N HIS A 73 17.53 6.76 13.05
CA HIS A 73 16.51 5.87 13.59
C HIS A 73 15.23 6.56 14.10
N LEU A 74 14.29 6.73 13.16
CA LEU A 74 12.84 6.98 13.28
C LEU A 74 12.32 8.25 13.96
N GLN A 75 13.16 9.18 14.39
CA GLN A 75 12.64 10.41 15.00
C GLN A 75 12.29 11.50 13.98
N TYR A 76 12.58 11.29 12.70
CA TYR A 76 12.49 12.32 11.68
C TYR A 76 11.59 11.88 10.52
N ARG A 77 10.67 12.76 10.10
CA ARG A 77 9.76 12.55 8.98
C ARG A 77 10.10 13.52 7.85
N PRO A 78 10.08 13.11 6.57
CA PRO A 78 10.29 14.04 5.48
C PRO A 78 9.28 15.18 5.53
N ALA A 79 9.76 16.38 5.21
CA ALA A 79 8.95 17.58 5.06
C ALA A 79 8.91 18.07 3.61
N GLY A 80 9.68 17.44 2.72
CA GLY A 80 9.87 17.85 1.34
C GLY A 80 10.66 16.80 0.52
N PRO A 81 11.00 17.13 -0.73
CA PRO A 81 11.70 16.22 -1.63
C PRO A 81 13.16 16.00 -1.18
N SER A 82 13.66 14.78 -1.40
CA SER A 82 15.07 14.45 -1.25
C SER A 82 15.84 14.63 -2.56
N MET A 83 17.00 15.29 -2.50
CA MET A 83 17.84 15.62 -3.65
C MET A 83 19.31 15.44 -3.27
N ASP A 84 20.17 14.92 -4.16
CA ASP A 84 21.62 15.02 -4.01
C ASP A 84 22.04 16.31 -4.69
N ILE A 85 22.29 17.38 -3.94
CA ILE A 85 22.71 18.66 -4.51
C ILE A 85 24.23 18.78 -4.44
N LYS A 86 24.86 18.77 -5.60
CA LYS A 86 26.30 18.93 -5.80
C LYS A 86 26.63 20.34 -6.27
N PHE A 87 27.56 20.95 -5.56
CA PHE A 87 28.14 22.22 -5.92
C PHE A 87 29.27 22.01 -6.93
N ILE A 88 29.19 22.59 -8.13
CA ILE A 88 30.19 22.40 -9.18
C ILE A 88 31.20 23.56 -9.20
N SER A 89 30.73 24.81 -9.10
CA SER A 89 31.59 26.00 -9.11
C SER A 89 30.87 27.26 -8.61
N GLY A 90 31.65 28.24 -8.13
CA GLY A 90 31.17 29.55 -7.65
C GLY A 90 31.21 29.70 -6.13
N GLU A 91 30.42 30.61 -5.59
CA GLU A 91 30.07 30.67 -4.14
C GLU A 91 28.56 30.90 -3.98
N LEU A 92 27.91 30.05 -3.18
CA LEU A 92 26.47 30.12 -2.89
C LEU A 92 26.24 30.86 -1.58
N GLU A 93 25.44 31.91 -1.58
CA GLU A 93 25.13 32.68 -0.38
C GLU A 93 24.00 32.04 0.42
N GLU A 94 22.91 31.68 -0.26
CA GLU A 94 21.73 31.08 0.36
C GLU A 94 21.11 30.03 -0.55
N ILE A 95 20.54 28.99 0.04
CA ILE A 95 19.76 27.97 -0.67
C ILE A 95 18.46 27.67 0.10
N HIS A 96 17.41 27.41 -0.66
CA HIS A 96 16.04 27.27 -0.16
C HIS A 96 15.47 25.96 -0.69
N LEU A 97 15.32 24.98 0.20
CA LEU A 97 14.72 23.69 -0.10
C LEU A 97 13.21 23.76 0.09
N SER A 98 12.43 23.22 -0.84
CA SER A 98 10.97 23.21 -0.74
C SER A 98 10.47 22.28 0.37
N HIS A 99 9.37 22.64 1.01
CA HIS A 99 8.66 21.78 1.94
C HIS A 99 7.14 21.88 1.76
N PHE A 100 6.42 20.84 2.17
CA PHE A 100 4.96 20.79 2.13
C PHE A 100 4.30 21.12 3.47
N LEU A 101 5.06 21.35 4.56
CA LEU A 101 4.47 21.64 5.88
C LEU A 101 3.64 22.94 5.90
N CYS A 102 2.50 22.91 6.58
CA CYS A 102 1.69 24.11 6.86
C CYS A 102 2.09 24.72 8.20
N LEU A 103 2.81 25.83 8.17
CA LEU A 103 3.34 26.52 9.35
C LEU A 103 2.37 27.51 10.01
N GLY A 104 1.14 27.56 9.50
CA GLY A 104 0.08 28.47 9.96
C GLY A 104 -0.76 27.93 11.14
N GLY A 105 -1.34 28.83 11.93
CA GLY A 105 -2.25 28.47 13.02
C GLY A 105 -1.55 27.77 14.20
N SER A 106 -2.07 26.61 14.63
CA SER A 106 -1.56 25.85 15.78
C SER A 106 -0.24 25.11 15.54
N GLN A 107 0.40 25.32 14.38
CA GLN A 107 1.62 24.62 13.94
C GLN A 107 2.90 25.46 14.11
N SER A 108 2.85 26.55 14.87
CA SER A 108 4.00 27.43 15.09
C SER A 108 5.20 26.70 15.72
N SER A 109 4.96 25.65 16.51
CA SER A 109 6.00 24.81 17.13
C SER A 109 6.80 23.98 16.13
N LEU A 110 6.32 23.79 14.88
CA LEU A 110 7.09 23.10 13.85
C LEU A 110 8.35 23.86 13.45
N LYS A 111 8.38 25.19 13.63
CA LYS A 111 9.54 26.01 13.25
C LYS A 111 10.83 25.59 13.96
N ASP A 112 10.71 25.08 15.19
CA ASP A 112 11.86 24.66 15.99
C ASP A 112 12.17 23.16 15.83
N ALA A 113 11.32 22.41 15.12
CA ALA A 113 11.43 20.97 14.94
C ALA A 113 11.87 20.57 13.53
N VAL A 114 11.86 21.49 12.57
CA VAL A 114 12.27 21.24 11.18
C VAL A 114 13.75 21.54 11.03
N GLU A 115 14.45 20.61 10.38
CA GLU A 115 15.88 20.67 10.15
C GLU A 115 16.18 20.19 8.72
N ILE A 116 17.39 20.50 8.25
CA ILE A 116 17.89 20.08 6.94
C ILE A 116 18.89 18.96 7.13
N LEU A 117 18.78 17.94 6.27
CA LEU A 117 19.72 16.82 6.23
C LEU A 117 20.82 17.05 5.22
N HIS A 118 22.05 16.73 5.61
CA HIS A 118 23.24 16.82 4.79
C HIS A 118 23.98 15.49 4.78
N LYS A 119 24.61 15.16 3.65
CA LYS A 119 25.58 14.09 3.52
C LYS A 119 26.96 14.67 3.29
N GLN A 120 27.88 14.35 4.18
CA GLN A 120 29.29 14.65 4.08
C GLN A 120 30.08 13.34 3.92
N ASP A 121 31.35 13.42 3.51
CA ASP A 121 32.23 12.25 3.44
C ASP A 121 32.41 11.55 4.81
N SER A 122 32.22 12.30 5.90
CA SER A 122 32.26 11.83 7.28
C SER A 122 30.95 11.20 7.79
N GLY A 123 29.88 11.21 6.98
CA GLY A 123 28.55 10.72 7.35
C GLY A 123 27.47 11.79 7.19
N VAL A 124 26.33 11.58 7.84
CA VAL A 124 25.19 12.50 7.76
C VAL A 124 25.22 13.51 8.91
N SER A 125 24.91 14.77 8.59
CA SER A 125 24.79 15.85 9.56
C SER A 125 23.44 16.57 9.42
N ILE A 126 23.03 17.21 10.49
CA ILE A 126 21.74 17.91 10.59
C ILE A 126 22.03 19.39 10.84
N GLU A 127 21.39 20.26 10.08
CA GLU A 127 21.53 21.71 10.23
C GLU A 127 20.17 22.37 10.48
N LYS A 128 20.16 23.36 11.37
CA LYS A 128 18.96 24.16 11.61
C LYS A 128 18.71 25.07 10.42
N CYS A 129 17.44 25.26 10.09
CA CYS A 129 17.03 26.10 8.98
C CYS A 129 16.02 27.16 9.41
N GLU A 130 15.95 28.23 8.62
CA GLU A 130 14.89 29.21 8.79
C GLU A 130 13.72 28.88 7.86
N LEU A 131 12.54 28.68 8.44
CA LEU A 131 11.36 28.36 7.64
C LEU A 131 10.63 29.61 7.14
N SER A 132 10.41 29.63 5.84
CA SER A 132 9.42 30.48 5.18
C SER A 132 8.16 29.67 4.87
N ARG A 133 7.18 30.27 4.19
CA ARG A 133 5.90 29.59 3.89
C ARG A 133 6.05 28.26 3.13
N PHE A 134 7.03 28.14 2.23
CA PHE A 134 7.19 26.95 1.38
C PHE A 134 8.63 26.45 1.29
N HIS A 135 9.57 27.12 1.97
CA HIS A 135 10.99 26.84 1.84
C HIS A 135 11.68 26.86 3.18
N ALA A 136 12.57 25.90 3.39
CA ALA A 136 13.58 25.87 4.43
C ALA A 136 14.85 26.53 3.89
N ARG A 137 15.20 27.67 4.48
CA ARG A 137 16.36 28.49 4.09
C ARG A 137 17.59 28.08 4.87
N LEU A 138 18.70 27.95 4.15
CA LEU A 138 20.03 27.72 4.67
C LEU A 138 20.99 28.77 4.10
N VAL A 139 21.79 29.37 4.97
CA VAL A 139 22.77 30.41 4.63
C VAL A 139 24.17 29.81 4.64
N ASN A 140 24.97 30.09 3.63
CA ASN A 140 26.31 29.53 3.42
C ASN A 140 26.36 28.00 3.53
N PRO A 141 25.57 27.27 2.71
CA PRO A 141 25.43 25.82 2.84
C PRO A 141 26.76 25.08 2.67
N SER A 142 27.01 24.11 3.54
CA SER A 142 28.06 23.09 3.33
C SER A 142 27.45 21.84 2.66
N PHE A 143 28.08 21.40 1.56
CA PHE A 143 27.72 20.30 0.64
C PHE A 143 27.50 18.92 1.34
N SER A 144 26.91 17.85 0.78
CA SER A 144 25.82 17.68 -0.20
C SER A 144 24.49 17.70 0.55
N LEU A 145 23.61 18.63 0.19
CA LEU A 145 22.28 18.74 0.82
C LEU A 145 21.39 17.60 0.34
N LEU A 146 20.61 17.02 1.26
CA LEU A 146 19.78 15.83 1.02
C LEU A 146 18.28 16.09 1.06
N GLY A 147 17.78 16.93 1.96
CA GLY A 147 16.34 17.21 2.06
C GLY A 147 15.90 17.80 3.40
N VAL A 148 14.64 18.24 3.48
CA VAL A 148 14.03 18.84 4.68
C VAL A 148 13.27 17.77 5.46
N PHE A 149 13.40 17.74 6.78
CA PHE A 149 12.67 16.82 7.65
C PHE A 149 12.22 17.50 8.96
N TYR A 150 11.31 16.88 9.71
CA TYR A 150 10.93 17.35 11.05
C TYR A 150 11.03 16.25 12.10
N SER A 151 11.40 16.62 13.34
CA SER A 151 11.54 15.71 14.46
C SER A 151 10.25 15.51 15.25
N LEU A 152 9.84 14.27 15.51
CA LEU A 152 8.69 13.95 16.37
C LEU A 152 8.97 14.26 17.85
N LYS A 153 10.20 14.05 18.35
CA LYS A 153 10.53 14.35 19.76
C LYS A 153 10.46 15.83 20.11
N SER A 154 10.85 16.71 19.18
CA SER A 154 10.78 18.17 19.38
C SER A 154 9.34 18.70 19.31
N VAL A 155 8.38 17.90 18.84
CA VAL A 155 6.94 18.22 18.78
C VAL A 155 6.17 17.67 19.99
N ILE A 156 6.77 16.75 20.77
CA ILE A 156 6.16 16.02 21.89
C ILE A 156 6.72 16.51 23.24
N PHE A 157 5.87 17.10 24.09
CA PHE A 157 6.18 17.29 25.52
C PHE A 157 5.87 16.00 26.30
N PRO A 158 6.63 15.65 27.36
CA PRO A 158 6.38 14.43 28.13
C PRO A 158 4.98 14.47 28.77
N GLY A 159 4.17 13.43 28.50
CA GLY A 159 2.85 13.22 29.14
C GLY A 159 1.61 13.28 28.23
N GLN A 160 1.75 13.58 26.93
CA GLN A 160 0.64 13.51 25.96
C GLN A 160 1.11 12.97 24.59
N GLU A 161 1.77 11.80 24.60
CA GLU A 161 2.43 11.21 23.44
C GLU A 161 1.45 10.76 22.33
N GLU A 162 0.23 10.30 22.66
CA GLU A 162 -0.75 9.77 21.67
C GLU A 162 -1.67 10.82 21.01
N GLU A 163 -1.80 12.03 21.55
CA GLU A 163 -2.83 13.00 21.11
C GLU A 163 -2.36 14.04 20.07
N ARG A 164 -1.04 14.26 19.89
CA ARG A 164 -0.52 15.31 18.97
C ARG A 164 0.10 14.82 17.67
N GLU A 165 0.53 13.57 17.55
CA GLU A 165 0.99 13.02 16.26
C GLU A 165 -0.10 13.09 15.18
N LYS A 166 -1.37 13.05 15.59
CA LYS A 166 -2.56 13.18 14.72
C LYS A 166 -2.86 14.60 14.22
N GLN A 167 -1.98 15.58 14.38
CA GLN A 167 -2.32 16.97 14.03
C GLN A 167 -1.42 17.62 12.97
N ILE A 168 -0.39 16.95 12.43
CA ILE A 168 0.47 17.55 11.39
C ILE A 168 -0.35 17.92 10.15
N LYS A 169 -0.34 19.22 9.82
CA LYS A 169 -1.05 19.76 8.67
C LYS A 169 -0.06 20.12 7.57
N ILE A 170 -0.37 19.74 6.35
CA ILE A 170 0.46 19.95 5.16
C ILE A 170 -0.33 20.68 4.07
N HIS A 171 0.40 21.37 3.23
CA HIS A 171 -0.03 21.74 1.90
C HIS A 171 -0.04 20.47 1.04
N ALA A 172 -1.12 20.26 0.30
CA ALA A 172 -1.31 19.10 -0.55
C ALA A 172 -1.71 19.54 -1.96
N ASP A 173 -1.52 18.67 -2.93
CA ASP A 173 -2.05 18.80 -4.29
C ASP A 173 -3.14 17.76 -4.53
N VAL A 174 -4.15 18.17 -5.31
CA VAL A 174 -5.16 17.27 -5.87
C VAL A 174 -5.04 17.32 -7.39
N LEU A 175 -4.56 16.23 -7.99
CA LEU A 175 -4.37 16.14 -9.43
C LEU A 175 -5.46 15.30 -10.05
N VAL A 176 -6.14 15.83 -11.07
CA VAL A 176 -7.20 15.11 -11.78
C VAL A 176 -6.78 14.86 -13.23
N TYR A 177 -6.70 13.59 -13.61
CA TYR A 177 -6.40 13.13 -14.96
C TYR A 177 -7.64 12.53 -15.59
N GLN A 178 -7.91 12.87 -16.85
CA GLN A 178 -8.89 12.12 -17.64
C GLN A 178 -8.22 10.88 -18.24
N SER A 179 -8.16 9.78 -17.49
CA SER A 179 -7.43 8.57 -17.87
C SER A 179 -8.13 7.79 -18.99
N SER A 180 -9.46 7.86 -19.11
CA SER A 180 -10.18 7.24 -20.23
C SER A 180 -11.36 8.08 -20.70
N ARG A 181 -11.67 8.01 -22.01
CA ARG A 181 -12.84 8.65 -22.63
C ARG A 181 -14.02 7.69 -22.79
N VAL A 182 -13.72 6.42 -23.01
CA VAL A 182 -14.70 5.35 -23.20
C VAL A 182 -14.14 4.07 -22.56
N PRO A 183 -14.61 3.66 -21.37
CA PRO A 183 -15.53 4.39 -20.48
C PRO A 183 -14.92 5.71 -19.98
N LEU A 184 -15.74 6.70 -19.61
CA LEU A 184 -15.27 7.99 -19.10
C LEU A 184 -14.73 7.81 -17.67
N ILE A 185 -13.42 7.90 -17.49
CA ILE A 185 -12.73 7.69 -16.21
C ILE A 185 -11.86 8.90 -15.91
N PHE A 186 -12.01 9.45 -14.71
CA PHE A 186 -11.12 10.45 -14.14
C PHE A 186 -10.36 9.88 -12.97
N ARG A 187 -9.04 9.91 -13.03
CA ARG A 187 -8.19 9.54 -11.90
C ARG A 187 -7.82 10.76 -11.08
N THR A 188 -8.04 10.70 -9.78
CA THR A 188 -7.80 11.80 -8.84
C THR A 188 -6.79 11.39 -7.79
N TYR A 189 -5.61 12.01 -7.80
CA TYR A 189 -4.55 11.80 -6.82
C TYR A 189 -4.60 12.85 -5.72
N ILE A 190 -4.28 12.45 -4.49
CA ILE A 190 -3.99 13.36 -3.38
C ILE A 190 -2.55 13.09 -2.93
N LEU A 191 -1.75 14.14 -2.82
CA LEU A 191 -0.34 14.00 -2.51
C LEU A 191 0.18 15.25 -1.77
N PRO A 192 1.30 15.14 -1.04
CA PRO A 192 1.98 16.32 -0.51
C PRO A 192 2.32 17.34 -1.62
N MET A 193 2.34 18.63 -1.25
CA MET A 193 2.71 19.71 -2.16
C MET A 193 4.24 19.73 -2.36
N ASP A 194 4.74 18.83 -3.19
CA ASP A 194 6.13 18.87 -3.64
C ASP A 194 6.28 18.42 -5.10
N THR A 195 7.40 18.83 -5.69
CA THR A 195 7.65 18.69 -7.13
C THR A 195 7.97 17.25 -7.51
N ASN A 196 8.57 16.47 -6.61
CA ASN A 196 8.93 15.07 -6.86
C ASN A 196 7.68 14.18 -6.88
N SER A 197 6.79 14.32 -5.89
CA SER A 197 5.53 13.58 -5.82
C SER A 197 4.66 13.80 -7.07
N ARG A 198 4.57 15.05 -7.54
CA ARG A 198 3.86 15.36 -8.79
C ARG A 198 4.49 14.67 -10.00
N ARG A 199 5.82 14.71 -10.09
CA ARG A 199 6.56 14.09 -11.18
C ARG A 199 6.36 12.57 -11.22
N LEU A 200 6.39 11.91 -10.07
CA LEU A 200 6.13 10.47 -9.96
C LEU A 200 4.74 10.10 -10.51
N VAL A 201 3.72 10.90 -10.21
CA VAL A 201 2.37 10.73 -10.78
C VAL A 201 2.38 10.95 -12.30
N GLU A 202 3.04 12.01 -12.77
CA GLU A 202 3.14 12.32 -14.20
C GLU A 202 3.87 11.22 -15.00
N ASP A 203 4.94 10.67 -14.46
CA ASP A 203 5.70 9.58 -15.09
C ASP A 203 4.92 8.26 -15.04
N GLN A 204 4.16 7.99 -13.97
CA GLN A 204 3.25 6.84 -13.90
C GLN A 204 2.15 6.90 -14.96
N GLU A 205 1.46 8.04 -15.08
CA GLU A 205 0.39 8.22 -16.09
C GLU A 205 0.94 8.03 -17.52
N LYS A 206 2.16 8.50 -17.80
CA LYS A 206 2.85 8.25 -19.07
C LYS A 206 3.15 6.76 -19.28
N LEU A 207 3.69 6.08 -18.25
CA LEU A 207 4.10 4.67 -18.32
C LEU A 207 2.91 3.74 -18.55
N GLU A 208 1.79 3.99 -17.88
CA GLU A 208 0.56 3.20 -18.01
C GLU A 208 -0.17 3.45 -19.34
N GLY A 209 0.38 4.29 -20.21
CA GLY A 209 -0.19 4.60 -21.52
C GLY A 209 -1.42 5.50 -21.46
N PHE A 210 -1.76 6.00 -20.27
CA PHE A 210 -2.78 7.02 -20.09
C PHE A 210 -2.23 8.35 -20.63
N ARG A 211 -2.51 8.64 -21.90
CA ARG A 211 -2.37 10.00 -22.46
C ARG A 211 -3.44 10.94 -21.88
N GLY A 212 -3.70 10.84 -20.58
CA GLY A 212 -4.77 11.53 -19.89
C GLY A 212 -4.48 13.01 -19.85
N ARG A 213 -5.48 13.82 -20.24
CA ARG A 213 -5.37 15.28 -20.12
C ARG A 213 -5.50 15.62 -18.64
N ARG A 214 -4.42 16.13 -18.03
CA ARG A 214 -4.48 16.72 -16.70
C ARG A 214 -5.47 17.88 -16.75
N GLN A 215 -6.49 17.83 -15.89
CA GLN A 215 -7.44 18.90 -15.73
C GLN A 215 -6.81 19.93 -14.79
N PRO A 216 -6.48 21.15 -15.25
CA PRO A 216 -5.84 22.14 -14.41
C PRO A 216 -6.84 22.62 -13.35
N LYS A 217 -6.72 22.08 -12.14
CA LYS A 217 -7.54 22.45 -10.98
C LYS A 217 -6.70 23.16 -9.94
N HIS A 218 -7.35 24.01 -9.16
CA HIS A 218 -6.70 24.71 -8.06
C HIS A 218 -6.34 23.73 -6.94
N ARG A 219 -5.38 24.12 -6.11
CA ARG A 219 -4.97 23.34 -4.94
C ARG A 219 -5.97 23.50 -3.79
N PRO A 220 -6.02 22.56 -2.83
CA PRO A 220 -6.69 22.78 -1.54
C PRO A 220 -6.25 24.10 -0.91
N VAL A 221 -7.23 24.94 -0.52
CA VAL A 221 -6.97 26.22 0.15
C VAL A 221 -6.75 26.03 1.65
N ARG A 222 -7.36 24.96 2.21
CA ARG A 222 -7.14 24.52 3.58
C ARG A 222 -6.04 23.47 3.62
N PRO A 223 -5.18 23.51 4.63
CA PRO A 223 -4.18 22.47 4.80
C PRO A 223 -4.85 21.15 5.22
N MET A 224 -4.24 20.04 4.81
CA MET A 224 -4.73 18.69 5.02
C MET A 224 -3.87 17.98 6.05
N GLN A 225 -4.44 17.02 6.77
CA GLN A 225 -3.74 16.24 7.77
C GLN A 225 -2.90 15.16 7.10
N MET A 226 -1.61 15.13 7.43
CA MET A 226 -0.71 14.06 7.02
C MET A 226 -1.15 12.76 7.67
N ASP A 227 -1.12 11.67 6.90
CA ASP A 227 -1.65 10.34 7.25
C ASP A 227 -3.17 10.34 7.57
N GLY A 228 -3.87 11.42 7.21
CA GLY A 228 -5.32 11.54 7.33
C GLY A 228 -6.05 10.83 6.19
N PHE A 229 -7.26 10.35 6.46
CA PHE A 229 -8.10 9.74 5.43
C PHE A 229 -9.10 10.72 4.84
N TYR A 230 -9.33 10.62 3.54
CA TYR A 230 -10.22 11.47 2.77
C TYR A 230 -11.24 10.63 1.98
N VAL A 231 -12.35 11.26 1.61
CA VAL A 231 -13.41 10.68 0.78
C VAL A 231 -13.67 11.62 -0.39
N LEU A 232 -13.63 11.11 -1.61
CA LEU A 232 -13.98 11.86 -2.81
C LEU A 232 -15.46 11.62 -3.16
N GLN A 233 -16.18 12.70 -3.42
CA GLN A 233 -17.59 12.69 -3.82
C GLN A 233 -17.79 13.51 -5.09
N THR A 234 -18.91 13.27 -5.76
CA THR A 234 -19.35 14.05 -6.91
C THR A 234 -20.83 14.40 -6.82
N ASP A 235 -21.26 15.50 -7.43
CA ASP A 235 -22.67 15.90 -7.50
C ASP A 235 -23.44 15.21 -8.64
N CYS A 236 -22.78 14.35 -9.40
CA CYS A 236 -23.40 13.38 -10.32
C CYS A 236 -24.24 12.31 -9.57
N PHE A 237 -25.22 12.69 -8.74
CA PHE A 237 -26.15 11.78 -8.09
C PHE A 237 -27.56 12.36 -7.85
N LYS A 238 -28.57 11.47 -7.98
CA LYS A 238 -29.43 10.95 -6.87
C LYS A 238 -30.40 9.90 -7.45
N THR A 239 -30.52 8.69 -6.92
CA THR A 239 -30.96 8.37 -5.56
C THR A 239 -30.53 6.95 -5.21
N ASP A 240 -29.95 6.79 -4.02
CA ASP A 240 -29.66 5.49 -3.39
C ASP A 240 -28.49 4.70 -4.02
N CYS A 241 -27.36 4.62 -3.30
CA CYS A 241 -26.16 3.86 -3.69
C CYS A 241 -26.40 2.33 -3.80
N SER A 242 -27.65 1.91 -3.55
CA SER A 242 -28.19 0.56 -3.72
C SER A 242 -28.76 0.29 -5.12
N LYS A 243 -28.89 1.31 -6.00
CA LYS A 243 -29.48 1.13 -7.33
C LYS A 243 -28.42 1.00 -8.46
N PRO A 244 -28.65 0.15 -9.48
CA PRO A 244 -27.74 -0.06 -10.62
C PRO A 244 -27.53 1.16 -11.54
N ASP A 245 -28.34 2.21 -11.38
CA ASP A 245 -28.42 3.37 -12.29
C ASP A 245 -27.70 4.63 -11.80
N CYS A 246 -26.72 4.52 -10.90
CA CYS A 246 -25.84 5.64 -10.58
C CYS A 246 -25.06 6.11 -11.83
N ASN A 247 -25.13 7.41 -12.12
CA ASN A 247 -24.38 8.03 -13.21
C ASN A 247 -22.88 8.16 -12.93
N SER A 248 -22.47 7.94 -11.69
CA SER A 248 -21.07 8.00 -11.26
C SER A 248 -20.73 6.89 -10.25
N ARG A 249 -19.50 6.38 -10.30
CA ARG A 249 -18.91 5.44 -9.33
C ARG A 249 -17.49 5.91 -8.99
N ILE A 250 -17.12 5.87 -7.71
CA ILE A 250 -15.81 6.33 -7.23
C ILE A 250 -15.17 5.20 -6.43
N TYR A 251 -13.94 4.83 -6.78
CA TYR A 251 -13.17 3.79 -6.10
C TYR A 251 -11.73 4.23 -5.85
N PRO A 252 -11.12 3.94 -4.69
CA PRO A 252 -11.75 3.35 -3.51
C PRO A 252 -12.72 4.35 -2.85
N VAL A 253 -13.56 3.89 -1.91
CA VAL A 253 -14.48 4.77 -1.17
C VAL A 253 -13.73 5.83 -0.35
N GLN A 254 -12.50 5.51 0.07
CA GLN A 254 -11.69 6.33 0.96
C GLN A 254 -10.21 6.07 0.65
N THR A 255 -9.39 7.12 0.68
CA THR A 255 -7.93 7.02 0.55
C THR A 255 -7.22 7.91 1.57
N ASP A 256 -6.01 7.53 1.94
CA ASP A 256 -5.11 8.28 2.82
C ASP A 256 -4.25 9.31 2.07
N LEU A 257 -3.92 10.42 2.76
CA LEU A 257 -2.88 11.37 2.37
C LEU A 257 -1.60 11.04 3.12
N THR A 258 -0.86 10.09 2.59
CA THR A 258 0.44 9.69 3.13
C THR A 258 1.55 10.24 2.25
N ASP A 259 2.65 10.64 2.86
CA ASP A 259 3.91 10.83 2.14
C ASP A 259 4.48 9.45 1.78
N ARG A 260 4.01 8.92 0.65
CA ARG A 260 4.45 7.64 0.11
C ARG A 260 5.62 7.91 -0.84
N TYR A 261 6.68 7.13 -0.66
CA TYR A 261 7.86 7.12 -1.54
C TYR A 261 7.61 6.49 -2.92
N PHE A 262 6.35 6.16 -3.21
CA PHE A 262 5.85 5.57 -4.45
C PHE A 262 4.56 6.29 -4.85
N VAL A 263 4.07 6.02 -6.06
CA VAL A 263 2.87 6.70 -6.60
C VAL A 263 1.75 6.71 -5.56
N PRO A 264 1.27 7.90 -5.16
CA PRO A 264 0.20 8.04 -4.18
C PRO A 264 -1.05 7.26 -4.58
N ASN A 265 -1.82 6.85 -3.58
CA ASN A 265 -3.13 6.27 -3.84
C ASN A 265 -4.03 7.28 -4.58
N PHE A 266 -4.95 6.76 -5.38
CA PHE A 266 -5.82 7.57 -6.22
C PHE A 266 -7.26 7.07 -6.19
N TYR A 267 -8.17 7.94 -6.58
CA TYR A 267 -9.56 7.61 -6.89
C TYR A 267 -9.76 7.48 -8.39
N ASP A 268 -10.38 6.40 -8.85
CA ASP A 268 -10.99 6.34 -10.16
C ASP A 268 -12.47 6.74 -10.06
N VAL A 269 -12.81 7.82 -10.76
CA VAL A 269 -14.17 8.35 -10.90
C VAL A 269 -14.69 7.95 -12.28
N HIS A 270 -15.57 6.96 -12.29
CA HIS A 270 -16.23 6.44 -13.48
C HIS A 270 -17.54 7.20 -13.70
N LEU A 271 -17.74 7.72 -14.91
CA LEU A 271 -18.96 8.42 -15.30
C LEU A 271 -19.59 7.73 -16.51
N LYS A 272 -20.93 7.61 -16.52
CA LYS A 272 -21.66 7.02 -17.65
C LYS A 272 -21.74 7.98 -18.85
N GLU A 273 -21.84 9.28 -18.59
CA GLU A 273 -22.01 10.32 -19.61
C GLU A 273 -21.07 11.51 -19.37
N VAL A 274 -20.71 12.20 -20.45
CA VAL A 274 -19.91 13.43 -20.36
C VAL A 274 -20.83 14.59 -20.00
N VAL A 275 -20.92 14.90 -18.71
CA VAL A 275 -21.68 16.04 -18.16
C VAL A 275 -20.76 17.03 -17.46
N ASN A 276 -21.26 18.22 -17.12
CA ASN A 276 -20.59 19.05 -16.13
C ASN A 276 -20.80 18.39 -14.76
N PHE A 277 -19.74 18.30 -13.97
CA PHE A 277 -19.81 17.71 -12.64
C PHE A 277 -18.82 18.36 -11.70
N LYS A 278 -19.13 18.30 -10.41
CA LYS A 278 -18.26 18.75 -9.34
C LYS A 278 -17.65 17.55 -8.66
N LEU A 279 -16.37 17.66 -8.32
CA LEU A 279 -15.69 16.80 -7.37
C LEU A 279 -15.55 17.55 -6.04
N GLU A 280 -15.82 16.87 -4.93
CA GLU A 280 -15.64 17.40 -3.58
C GLU A 280 -14.82 16.39 -2.77
N LEU A 281 -13.75 16.86 -2.14
CA LEU A 281 -12.93 16.05 -1.27
C LEU A 281 -13.23 16.42 0.19
N LEU A 282 -13.55 15.41 0.99
CA LEU A 282 -13.96 15.56 2.38
C LEU A 282 -12.99 14.82 3.29
N SER A 283 -12.66 15.43 4.43
CA SER A 283 -11.96 14.74 5.52
C SER A 283 -12.86 13.67 6.12
N SER A 284 -12.31 12.49 6.38
CA SER A 284 -13.10 11.36 6.90
C SER A 284 -13.46 11.53 8.36
N GLU A 285 -12.65 12.27 9.11
CA GLU A 285 -12.78 12.46 10.57
C GLU A 285 -13.91 13.44 10.91
N ASP A 286 -13.89 14.63 10.31
CA ASP A 286 -14.82 15.72 10.62
C ASP A 286 -15.85 16.00 9.52
N LYS A 287 -15.78 15.27 8.39
CA LYS A 287 -16.61 15.44 7.19
C LYS A 287 -16.53 16.85 6.59
N GLN A 288 -15.50 17.63 6.92
CA GLN A 288 -15.30 18.95 6.35
C GLN A 288 -14.77 18.84 4.93
N LYS A 289 -15.32 19.66 4.03
CA LYS A 289 -14.85 19.77 2.65
C LYS A 289 -13.52 20.50 2.62
N VAL A 290 -12.46 19.82 2.17
CA VAL A 290 -11.09 20.39 2.10
C VAL A 290 -10.75 20.89 0.69
N TRP A 291 -11.41 20.35 -0.33
CA TRP A 291 -11.21 20.76 -1.71
C TRP A 291 -12.47 20.53 -2.55
N GLN A 292 -12.62 21.30 -3.62
CA GLN A 292 -13.65 21.06 -4.62
C GLN A 292 -13.17 21.51 -6.00
N ALA A 293 -13.68 20.91 -7.06
CA ALA A 293 -13.46 21.43 -8.41
C ALA A 293 -14.63 21.09 -9.33
N GLU A 294 -14.97 22.02 -10.21
CA GLU A 294 -15.92 21.78 -11.29
C GLU A 294 -15.17 21.31 -12.54
N ILE A 295 -15.62 20.23 -13.15
CA ILE A 295 -15.17 19.68 -14.42
C ILE A 295 -16.26 19.93 -15.44
N LEU A 296 -15.93 20.73 -16.47
CA LEU A 296 -16.88 21.08 -17.51
C LEU A 296 -16.82 20.04 -18.63
N ARG A 297 -17.98 19.70 -19.19
CA ARG A 297 -18.11 18.81 -20.37
C ARG A 297 -17.20 19.23 -21.52
N VAL A 298 -17.06 20.54 -21.75
CA VAL A 298 -16.20 21.08 -22.81
C VAL A 298 -14.72 20.77 -22.59
N GLN A 299 -14.28 20.58 -21.33
CA GLN A 299 -12.90 20.18 -21.01
C GLN A 299 -12.63 18.70 -21.35
N CYS A 300 -13.70 17.91 -21.48
CA CYS A 300 -13.67 16.47 -21.72
C CYS A 300 -13.74 16.10 -23.22
N SER A 301 -14.12 17.04 -24.08
CA SER A 301 -14.29 16.88 -25.53
C SER A 301 -13.19 17.65 -26.27
N ASN A 302 -12.47 17.02 -27.20
CA ASN A 302 -11.46 17.73 -27.98
C ASN A 302 -12.12 18.61 -29.06
N ASN A 303 -11.79 19.90 -29.08
CA ASN A 303 -11.52 20.58 -30.34
C ASN A 303 -10.15 21.28 -30.21
N PRO A 304 -9.14 21.00 -31.08
CA PRO A 304 -7.76 21.46 -30.88
C PRO A 304 -7.50 22.97 -31.02
N GLN A 305 -8.54 23.82 -31.05
CA GLN A 305 -8.43 25.18 -31.59
C GLN A 305 -8.75 26.31 -30.59
N GLN A 306 -8.86 26.03 -29.29
CA GLN A 306 -9.20 27.05 -28.28
C GLN A 306 -8.13 27.32 -27.21
N ASP A 307 -7.01 26.61 -27.19
CA ASP A 307 -5.95 26.83 -26.19
C ASP A 307 -4.99 28.02 -26.54
N ILE A 308 -5.39 28.96 -27.41
CA ILE A 308 -4.57 30.16 -27.76
C ILE A 308 -5.26 31.49 -27.41
N VAL A 309 -6.54 31.51 -27.04
CA VAL A 309 -7.24 32.78 -26.74
C VAL A 309 -7.61 32.83 -25.26
N ASN A 310 -6.61 32.98 -24.39
CA ASN A 310 -6.78 33.59 -23.06
C ASN A 310 -5.43 33.91 -22.37
N THR A 311 -4.46 34.36 -23.15
CA THR A 311 -3.31 35.14 -22.66
C THR A 311 -2.80 35.98 -23.81
N SER A 312 -2.55 37.27 -23.55
CA SER A 312 -1.93 38.28 -24.43
C SER A 312 -2.88 39.16 -25.23
N THR A 313 -3.30 40.27 -24.61
CA THR A 313 -3.56 41.54 -25.30
C THR A 313 -2.20 42.18 -25.58
N GLU A 314 -1.79 42.35 -26.85
CA GLU A 314 -1.03 43.50 -27.39
C GLU A 314 -0.73 43.36 -28.90
N VAL A 315 -0.52 44.50 -29.56
CA VAL A 315 -0.71 44.88 -30.98
C VAL A 315 0.52 44.57 -31.87
N PRO A 316 0.40 44.42 -33.22
CA PRO A 316 1.35 43.66 -34.04
C PRO A 316 2.39 44.51 -34.81
N ALA A 317 3.47 43.85 -35.27
CA ALA A 317 4.33 44.37 -36.34
C ALA A 317 4.83 43.26 -37.31
N SER A 318 4.37 43.38 -38.55
CA SER A 318 4.99 43.05 -39.86
C SER A 318 5.89 41.80 -40.06
N ALA A 319 5.42 40.89 -40.93
CA ALA A 319 6.20 39.96 -41.78
C ALA A 319 6.83 40.73 -42.99
N PRO A 320 7.58 40.13 -43.98
CA PRO A 320 7.66 38.70 -44.42
C PRO A 320 9.06 38.30 -45.04
N PRO A 321 9.20 37.40 -46.06
CA PRO A 321 8.78 35.98 -46.26
C PRO A 321 9.93 35.03 -46.77
N HIS A 322 9.68 33.71 -46.89
CA HIS A 322 9.65 32.95 -48.18
C HIS A 322 9.79 31.40 -48.08
N THR A 323 8.83 30.68 -48.71
CA THR A 323 8.89 29.45 -49.58
C THR A 323 9.59 28.15 -49.11
N ALA A 324 9.23 26.92 -49.51
CA ALA A 324 8.15 26.31 -50.32
C ALA A 324 8.17 24.76 -50.15
N ASN A 325 6.98 24.14 -50.32
CA ASN A 325 6.60 22.85 -50.93
C ASN A 325 7.61 21.72 -51.25
N VAL A 326 7.14 20.46 -51.06
CA VAL A 326 7.03 19.31 -52.02
C VAL A 326 6.86 18.00 -51.20
N GLN A 327 5.70 17.34 -51.15
CA GLN A 327 5.09 16.34 -52.07
C GLN A 327 5.80 14.96 -52.17
N THR A 328 5.03 13.92 -51.78
CA THR A 328 5.21 12.46 -51.92
C THR A 328 5.21 11.95 -53.37
N PRO A 329 5.52 10.66 -53.63
CA PRO A 329 4.43 9.72 -53.97
C PRO A 329 4.64 8.24 -53.56
N VAL A 330 3.58 7.48 -53.89
CA VAL A 330 3.12 6.11 -53.58
C VAL A 330 3.66 5.05 -54.55
N GLU A 331 3.70 3.76 -54.15
CA GLU A 331 3.35 2.52 -54.91
C GLU A 331 3.62 1.26 -54.02
N VAL A 332 3.18 0.02 -54.27
CA VAL A 332 1.89 -0.68 -54.46
C VAL A 332 2.23 -2.20 -54.53
N SER A 333 1.35 -3.10 -54.03
CA SER A 333 1.25 -4.57 -54.32
C SER A 333 2.33 -5.54 -53.77
N THR A 334 2.13 -6.83 -53.41
CA THR A 334 1.10 -7.87 -53.72
C THR A 334 1.21 -9.09 -52.74
N THR A 335 0.22 -9.98 -52.82
CA THR A 335 -0.20 -11.16 -52.03
C THR A 335 0.67 -12.44 -51.99
N SER A 336 0.50 -13.29 -50.95
CA SER A 336 0.15 -14.74 -51.08
C SER A 336 -0.04 -15.47 -49.72
N THR A 337 -0.94 -16.45 -49.72
CA THR A 337 -1.46 -17.33 -48.65
C THR A 337 -0.79 -18.72 -48.65
N VAL A 338 -0.66 -19.39 -47.49
CA VAL A 338 -0.76 -20.87 -47.31
C VAL A 338 -1.13 -21.21 -45.85
N GLU A 339 -2.16 -22.05 -45.65
CA GLU A 339 -2.51 -22.79 -44.42
C GLU A 339 -1.93 -24.22 -44.44
N VAL A 340 -1.53 -24.80 -43.29
CA VAL A 340 -1.60 -26.25 -43.00
C VAL A 340 -1.75 -26.48 -41.48
N SER A 341 -2.57 -27.47 -41.12
CA SER A 341 -3.01 -27.93 -39.80
C SER A 341 -2.40 -29.28 -39.36
N SER A 342 -2.41 -29.57 -38.05
CA SER A 342 -2.46 -30.88 -37.32
C SER A 342 -1.93 -30.66 -35.87
N GLY A 343 -2.43 -31.19 -34.75
CA GLY A 343 -3.39 -32.25 -34.45
C GLY A 343 -2.69 -33.43 -33.75
N SER A 344 -2.69 -33.52 -32.40
CA SER A 344 -2.61 -34.80 -31.67
C SER A 344 -2.96 -34.68 -30.17
N SER A 345 -3.42 -35.81 -29.63
CA SER A 345 -4.22 -36.09 -28.43
C SER A 345 -3.43 -36.65 -27.24
N SER A 346 -4.00 -36.63 -26.03
CA SER A 346 -3.63 -37.58 -24.93
C SER A 346 -4.80 -37.85 -23.96
N PRO A 347 -4.87 -39.03 -23.29
CA PRO A 347 -6.06 -39.51 -22.59
C PRO A 347 -6.00 -39.48 -21.05
N VAL A 348 -7.18 -39.64 -20.45
CA VAL A 348 -7.59 -39.58 -19.02
C VAL A 348 -7.39 -40.93 -18.29
N GLN A 349 -7.19 -40.92 -16.95
CA GLN A 349 -7.63 -41.98 -16.01
C GLN A 349 -7.80 -41.47 -14.54
N PRO A 350 -8.53 -42.21 -13.65
CA PRO A 350 -9.59 -41.65 -12.80
C PRO A 350 -9.39 -41.68 -11.26
N ALA A 351 -10.39 -41.11 -10.57
CA ALA A 351 -10.55 -40.86 -9.13
C ALA A 351 -10.72 -42.10 -8.23
N SER A 352 -10.39 -41.93 -6.94
CA SER A 352 -10.75 -42.86 -5.85
C SER A 352 -11.56 -42.15 -4.75
N VAL A 353 -12.52 -42.88 -4.20
CA VAL A 353 -13.57 -42.46 -3.26
C VAL A 353 -13.17 -42.90 -1.85
N SER A 354 -13.40 -42.07 -0.82
CA SER A 354 -13.45 -42.54 0.56
C SER A 354 -14.52 -41.80 1.39
N SER A 355 -15.22 -42.62 2.18
CA SER A 355 -16.49 -42.48 2.86
C SER A 355 -16.46 -41.69 4.18
N SER A 356 -17.54 -40.98 4.48
CA SER A 356 -17.80 -40.21 5.70
C SER A 356 -18.58 -40.99 6.76
N ILE A 357 -18.24 -40.79 8.04
CA ILE A 357 -19.07 -41.14 9.21
C ILE A 357 -19.27 -39.86 10.03
N THR A 358 -20.53 -39.57 10.34
CA THR A 358 -21.06 -38.39 11.05
C THR A 358 -20.96 -38.53 12.57
N ALA A 359 -20.75 -37.42 13.27
CA ALA A 359 -21.03 -37.30 14.70
C ALA A 359 -21.68 -35.95 15.01
N HIS A 360 -22.67 -36.01 15.90
CA HIS A 360 -23.68 -35.01 16.22
C HIS A 360 -23.15 -33.78 16.99
N ASP A 361 -23.78 -32.64 16.69
CA ASP A 361 -23.52 -31.30 17.22
C ASP A 361 -24.46 -30.99 18.41
N SER A 362 -23.95 -30.26 19.41
CA SER A 362 -24.73 -29.69 20.52
C SER A 362 -24.21 -28.29 20.82
N GLY A 363 -25.05 -27.30 20.50
CA GLY A 363 -24.67 -25.91 20.33
C GLY A 363 -24.39 -25.12 21.62
N THR A 364 -23.45 -24.19 21.50
CA THR A 364 -23.30 -22.99 22.36
C THR A 364 -22.68 -21.88 21.50
N ALA A 365 -23.10 -20.63 21.69
CA ALA A 365 -22.74 -19.49 20.84
C ALA A 365 -21.22 -19.29 20.68
N VAL A 366 -20.75 -19.34 19.42
CA VAL A 366 -19.34 -19.34 19.02
C VAL A 366 -18.92 -17.92 18.59
N ALA A 367 -17.95 -17.32 19.29
CA ALA A 367 -17.05 -16.32 18.71
C ALA A 367 -16.19 -17.02 17.65
N PRO A 368 -15.89 -16.43 16.47
CA PRO A 368 -15.33 -17.16 15.33
C PRO A 368 -14.08 -17.92 15.77
N THR A 369 -14.22 -19.23 15.93
CA THR A 369 -13.12 -20.14 16.19
C THR A 369 -12.34 -20.29 14.91
N PHE A 370 -11.03 -20.02 14.96
CA PHE A 370 -10.11 -20.47 13.92
C PHE A 370 -10.15 -22.00 13.89
N HIS A 371 -11.01 -22.55 13.05
CA HIS A 371 -10.99 -23.97 12.75
C HIS A 371 -9.79 -24.21 11.83
N SER A 372 -8.64 -24.54 12.41
CA SER A 372 -7.51 -25.14 11.70
C SER A 372 -7.82 -26.56 11.16
N ASN A 373 -9.09 -26.97 11.16
CA ASN A 373 -9.57 -28.09 10.35
C ASN A 373 -9.80 -27.64 8.89
N SER A 374 -8.71 -27.22 8.25
CA SER A 374 -8.53 -27.39 6.81
C SER A 374 -8.49 -28.91 6.54
N ARG A 375 -9.65 -29.57 6.56
CA ARG A 375 -9.77 -30.90 5.97
C ARG A 375 -9.70 -30.71 4.47
N ILE A 376 -8.51 -31.04 3.96
CA ILE A 376 -8.08 -31.05 2.55
C ILE A 376 -7.88 -29.65 1.97
N SER A 377 -6.97 -28.84 2.57
CA SER A 377 -6.13 -28.02 1.70
C SER A 377 -5.31 -29.00 0.87
N LYS A 378 -5.32 -28.83 -0.46
CA LYS A 378 -4.28 -29.47 -1.28
C LYS A 378 -2.97 -28.90 -0.75
N SER A 379 -2.26 -29.70 0.05
CA SER A 379 -0.91 -29.36 0.51
C SER A 379 -0.10 -28.96 -0.71
N CYS A 380 0.67 -27.88 -0.61
CA CYS A 380 1.52 -27.43 -1.71
C CYS A 380 2.34 -28.62 -2.26
N GLU A 381 2.07 -29.03 -3.51
CA GLU A 381 2.70 -30.22 -4.12
C GLU A 381 4.21 -30.06 -4.19
N SER A 382 4.70 -28.83 -4.40
CA SER A 382 6.14 -28.55 -4.44
C SER A 382 6.81 -28.73 -3.08
N CYS A 383 6.07 -28.61 -1.97
CA CYS A 383 6.60 -28.84 -0.63
C CYS A 383 6.30 -30.26 -0.11
N ALA A 384 5.75 -31.16 -0.95
CA ALA A 384 5.32 -32.49 -0.51
C ALA A 384 6.46 -33.34 0.08
N GLU A 385 7.67 -33.16 -0.43
CA GLU A 385 8.88 -33.87 0.01
C GLU A 385 9.56 -33.24 1.24
N VAL A 386 9.16 -32.01 1.60
CA VAL A 386 9.69 -31.34 2.78
C VAL A 386 9.08 -31.98 4.03
N PRO A 387 9.90 -32.45 4.99
CA PRO A 387 9.43 -33.01 6.25
C PRO A 387 8.54 -32.01 7.00
N ASP A 388 7.39 -32.49 7.46
CA ASP A 388 6.54 -31.79 8.42
C ASP A 388 6.14 -32.79 9.50
N SER A 389 6.16 -32.37 10.75
CA SER A 389 5.82 -33.25 11.87
C SER A 389 4.33 -33.17 12.14
N CYS A 390 3.64 -34.32 12.14
CA CYS A 390 2.17 -34.38 12.16
C CYS A 390 1.57 -34.68 13.55
N HIS A 391 2.29 -34.47 14.64
CA HIS A 391 1.90 -34.96 15.98
C HIS A 391 1.46 -33.85 16.97
N TRP A 392 1.04 -32.69 16.45
CA TRP A 392 0.71 -31.54 17.29
C TRP A 392 -0.71 -31.61 17.85
N PHE A 393 -0.84 -31.44 19.17
CA PHE A 393 -2.13 -31.26 19.82
C PHE A 393 -2.59 -29.81 19.67
N LEU A 394 -3.74 -29.62 19.01
CA LEU A 394 -4.29 -28.29 18.82
C LEU A 394 -4.81 -27.71 20.15
N MET A 395 -4.34 -26.52 20.51
CA MET A 395 -4.72 -25.81 21.72
C MET A 395 -5.28 -24.44 21.38
N LYS A 396 -6.43 -24.11 21.97
CA LYS A 396 -7.02 -22.77 21.87
C LYS A 396 -6.46 -21.89 22.99
N PRO A 397 -5.91 -20.71 22.69
CA PRO A 397 -5.42 -19.78 23.72
C PRO A 397 -6.57 -19.07 24.43
N GLU A 398 -6.31 -18.68 25.67
CA GLU A 398 -7.08 -17.63 26.34
C GLU A 398 -6.68 -16.27 25.75
N VAL A 399 -7.66 -15.45 25.38
CA VAL A 399 -7.42 -14.17 24.71
C VAL A 399 -7.90 -13.02 25.58
N SER A 400 -6.97 -12.15 25.98
CA SER A 400 -7.29 -10.87 26.64
C SER A 400 -7.08 -9.73 25.65
N ARG A 401 -8.02 -8.77 25.60
CA ARG A 401 -7.92 -7.57 24.75
C ARG A 401 -7.86 -6.32 25.61
N GLU A 402 -6.81 -5.52 25.44
CA GLU A 402 -6.65 -4.21 26.10
C GLU A 402 -6.27 -3.16 25.05
N LYS A 403 -7.01 -2.05 24.98
CA LYS A 403 -6.79 -0.96 24.00
C LYS A 403 -6.53 -1.44 22.56
N SER A 404 -7.32 -2.42 22.09
CA SER A 404 -7.19 -3.04 20.75
C SER A 404 -5.96 -3.93 20.52
N VAL A 405 -5.14 -4.18 21.54
CA VAL A 405 -4.04 -5.17 21.51
C VAL A 405 -4.53 -6.48 22.12
N SER A 406 -4.33 -7.59 21.41
CA SER A 406 -4.71 -8.93 21.89
C SER A 406 -3.48 -9.68 22.40
N THR A 407 -3.55 -10.15 23.64
CA THR A 407 -2.56 -11.06 24.25
C THR A 407 -3.16 -12.46 24.35
N TYR A 408 -2.36 -13.46 23.98
CA TYR A 408 -2.75 -14.86 23.92
C TYR A 408 -1.99 -15.62 24.99
N SER A 409 -2.69 -16.33 25.87
CA SER A 409 -2.11 -17.12 26.96
C SER A 409 -2.41 -18.60 26.75
N LEU A 410 -1.38 -19.44 26.87
CA LEU A 410 -1.44 -20.88 26.66
C LEU A 410 -0.77 -21.58 27.84
N THR A 411 -1.47 -22.57 28.41
CA THR A 411 -0.93 -23.43 29.48
C THR A 411 -1.02 -24.87 29.02
N SER A 412 0.12 -25.57 28.96
CA SER A 412 0.20 -26.95 28.50
C SER A 412 1.00 -27.83 29.45
N PRO A 413 0.62 -29.12 29.64
CA PRO A 413 1.51 -30.10 30.26
C PRO A 413 2.62 -30.51 29.29
N ALA A 414 3.40 -31.53 29.65
CA ALA A 414 4.45 -32.07 28.77
C ALA A 414 3.85 -32.63 27.46
N GLY A 415 4.46 -32.30 26.32
CA GLY A 415 4.01 -32.74 25.00
C GLY A 415 4.32 -31.75 23.88
N SER A 416 3.68 -31.96 22.73
CA SER A 416 3.82 -31.13 21.52
C SER A 416 2.49 -30.48 21.15
N TYR A 417 2.45 -29.15 21.05
CA TYR A 417 1.21 -28.40 20.87
C TYR A 417 1.29 -27.40 19.72
N GLU A 418 0.14 -27.11 19.11
CA GLU A 418 -0.03 -26.05 18.11
C GLU A 418 -1.16 -25.12 18.54
N CYS A 419 -0.91 -23.81 18.51
CA CYS A 419 -1.93 -22.80 18.80
C CYS A 419 -2.91 -22.69 17.64
N SER A 420 -4.20 -22.87 17.89
CA SER A 420 -5.26 -22.75 16.87
C SER A 420 -5.40 -21.35 16.26
N GLU A 421 -4.90 -20.33 16.95
CA GLU A 421 -5.07 -18.92 16.61
C GLU A 421 -3.86 -18.30 15.89
N SER A 422 -2.67 -18.89 16.03
CA SER A 422 -1.43 -18.36 15.44
C SER A 422 -0.64 -19.39 14.65
N GLY A 423 -0.97 -20.67 14.75
CA GLY A 423 -0.13 -21.75 14.23
C GLY A 423 1.21 -21.88 14.95
N LEU A 424 1.46 -21.12 16.03
CA LEU A 424 2.67 -21.25 16.84
C LEU A 424 2.73 -22.65 17.45
N ARG A 425 3.85 -23.33 17.28
CA ARG A 425 4.08 -24.70 17.75
C ARG A 425 5.17 -24.73 18.82
N TRP A 426 5.03 -25.59 19.82
CA TRP A 426 6.03 -25.74 20.88
C TRP A 426 6.04 -27.15 21.49
N THR A 427 7.20 -27.55 22.00
CA THR A 427 7.36 -28.78 22.79
C THR A 427 7.93 -28.47 24.16
N CYS A 428 7.52 -29.23 25.17
CA CYS A 428 8.02 -29.09 26.52
C CYS A 428 8.02 -30.43 27.28
N ALA A 429 9.06 -30.64 28.10
CA ALA A 429 9.18 -31.83 28.97
C ALA A 429 8.32 -31.74 30.25
N GLY A 430 7.90 -30.54 30.63
CA GLY A 430 7.09 -30.26 31.81
C GLY A 430 5.95 -29.31 31.50
N SER A 431 5.23 -28.88 32.55
CA SER A 431 4.18 -27.88 32.40
C SER A 431 4.78 -26.52 32.04
N VAL A 432 4.22 -25.87 31.01
CA VAL A 432 4.64 -24.54 30.56
C VAL A 432 3.43 -23.62 30.46
N THR A 433 3.62 -22.37 30.87
CA THR A 433 2.71 -21.27 30.54
C THR A 433 3.46 -20.29 29.66
N LEU A 434 2.95 -20.03 28.45
CA LEU A 434 3.50 -19.05 27.53
C LEU A 434 2.45 -18.00 27.19
N GLN A 435 2.91 -16.76 27.01
CA GLN A 435 2.13 -15.67 26.47
C GLN A 435 2.76 -15.17 25.19
N TYR A 436 1.93 -14.76 24.24
CA TYR A 436 2.42 -14.04 23.08
C TYR A 436 1.45 -12.96 22.61
N ARG A 437 1.98 -12.03 21.81
CA ARG A 437 1.21 -11.08 21.02
C ARG A 437 1.85 -10.92 19.64
N PHE A 438 1.02 -10.63 18.66
CA PHE A 438 1.50 -10.19 17.36
C PHE A 438 1.99 -8.76 17.47
N THR A 439 3.12 -8.49 16.82
CA THR A 439 3.72 -7.16 16.74
C THR A 439 3.90 -6.79 15.27
N ASP A 440 3.91 -5.51 14.97
CA ASP A 440 4.20 -5.04 13.62
C ASP A 440 5.72 -5.07 13.35
N TRP A 441 6.13 -5.49 12.15
CA TRP A 441 7.52 -5.48 11.71
C TRP A 441 8.14 -4.07 11.66
N TYR A 442 7.32 -3.02 11.75
CA TYR A 442 7.74 -1.62 11.89
C TYR A 442 8.71 -1.39 13.05
N VAL A 443 8.66 -2.22 14.11
CA VAL A 443 9.63 -2.15 15.23
C VAL A 443 11.07 -2.44 14.79
N PHE A 444 11.25 -3.19 13.69
CA PHE A 444 12.56 -3.47 13.08
C PHE A 444 12.77 -2.75 11.74
N SER A 445 12.07 -1.63 11.54
CA SER A 445 12.16 -0.85 10.29
C SER A 445 13.57 -0.31 10.00
N GLN A 446 14.47 -0.30 11.01
CA GLN A 446 15.86 0.16 10.90
C GLN A 446 16.84 -0.99 10.62
N GLU A 447 16.61 -2.13 11.27
CA GLU A 447 17.50 -3.29 11.21
C GLU A 447 17.27 -4.10 9.93
N LEU A 448 16.03 -4.22 9.45
CA LEU A 448 15.74 -5.02 8.27
C LEU A 448 16.45 -4.54 6.99
N PRO A 449 16.46 -3.23 6.64
CA PRO A 449 17.19 -2.74 5.46
C PRO A 449 18.70 -2.93 5.57
N THR A 450 19.30 -2.61 6.73
CA THR A 450 20.75 -2.74 6.95
C THR A 450 21.20 -4.20 6.85
N MET A 451 20.39 -5.11 7.39
CA MET A 451 20.58 -6.55 7.27
C MET A 451 20.19 -7.11 5.89
N GLN A 452 19.66 -6.27 4.99
CA GLN A 452 19.10 -6.65 3.69
C GLN A 452 18.16 -7.84 3.81
N SER A 453 17.27 -7.75 4.78
CA SER A 453 16.38 -8.83 5.18
C SER A 453 14.94 -8.39 5.06
N SER A 454 14.06 -9.33 4.74
CA SER A 454 12.61 -9.07 4.64
C SER A 454 11.83 -10.12 5.41
N PRO A 455 10.66 -9.77 5.97
CA PRO A 455 9.83 -10.71 6.72
C PRO A 455 9.46 -11.96 5.92
N ALA A 456 9.46 -13.10 6.59
CA ALA A 456 9.04 -14.40 6.06
C ALA A 456 7.87 -15.02 6.85
N GLY A 457 7.35 -14.30 7.85
CA GLY A 457 6.23 -14.73 8.71
C GLY A 457 5.81 -13.62 9.68
N PRO A 458 4.87 -13.91 10.59
CA PRO A 458 4.47 -12.96 11.63
C PRO A 458 5.62 -12.66 12.59
N LEU A 459 5.64 -11.42 13.10
CA LEU A 459 6.46 -11.05 14.24
C LEU A 459 5.68 -11.28 15.54
N MET A 460 6.29 -12.00 16.48
CA MET A 460 5.65 -12.38 17.74
C MET A 460 6.52 -11.97 18.93
N ASN A 461 5.95 -11.21 19.87
CA ASN A 461 6.55 -11.06 21.19
C ASN A 461 6.08 -12.24 22.03
N ILE A 462 6.99 -13.15 22.37
CA ILE A 462 6.71 -14.39 23.09
C ILE A 462 7.40 -14.32 24.45
N SER A 463 6.71 -14.73 25.51
CA SER A 463 7.22 -14.74 26.88
C SER A 463 6.81 -16.03 27.56
N VAL A 464 7.76 -16.73 28.18
CA VAL A 464 7.47 -17.90 29.02
C VAL A 464 7.25 -17.41 30.44
N MET A 465 6.03 -17.59 30.94
CA MET A 465 5.62 -17.16 32.27
C MET A 465 5.98 -18.20 33.34
N SER A 466 5.99 -19.48 32.97
CA SER A 466 6.45 -20.58 33.83
C SER A 466 6.85 -21.80 33.00
N GLY A 467 7.78 -22.60 33.53
CA GLY A 467 8.32 -23.79 32.86
C GLY A 467 9.43 -23.47 31.86
N GLU A 468 9.82 -24.46 31.05
CA GLU A 468 10.86 -24.35 30.03
C GLU A 468 10.39 -25.02 28.72
N LEU A 469 10.65 -24.35 27.58
CA LEU A 469 10.39 -24.91 26.25
C LEU A 469 11.62 -25.66 25.75
N GLU A 470 11.41 -26.84 25.17
CA GLU A 470 12.46 -27.57 24.45
C GLU A 470 12.61 -27.02 23.02
N GLU A 471 11.48 -26.82 22.35
CA GLU A 471 11.43 -26.31 20.98
C GLU A 471 10.32 -25.28 20.80
N ILE A 472 10.58 -24.32 19.91
CA ILE A 472 9.55 -23.44 19.36
C ILE A 472 9.62 -23.45 17.84
N HIS A 473 8.44 -23.40 17.22
CA HIS A 473 8.26 -23.53 15.78
C HIS A 473 7.43 -22.34 15.30
N LEU A 474 8.10 -21.38 14.67
CA LEU A 474 7.51 -20.13 14.19
C LEU A 474 6.90 -20.34 12.80
N PRO A 475 5.65 -19.94 12.54
CA PRO A 475 5.04 -20.08 11.23
C PRO A 475 5.74 -19.18 10.19
N HIS A 476 5.81 -19.64 8.95
CA HIS A 476 6.27 -18.85 7.81
C HIS A 476 5.38 -19.06 6.58
N PHE A 477 5.39 -18.07 5.68
CA PHE A 477 4.68 -18.16 4.41
C PHE A 477 5.58 -18.58 3.24
N LEU A 478 6.87 -18.80 3.43
CA LEU A 478 7.78 -19.24 2.35
C LEU A 478 7.41 -20.63 1.82
N CYS A 479 7.50 -20.80 0.50
CA CYS A 479 7.42 -22.10 -0.18
C CYS A 479 8.83 -22.63 -0.40
N LEU A 480 9.09 -23.86 0.08
CA LEU A 480 10.42 -24.48 0.01
C LEU A 480 10.62 -25.38 -1.21
N GLY A 481 9.57 -25.60 -2.00
CA GLY A 481 9.60 -26.53 -3.11
C GLY A 481 10.54 -26.15 -4.26
N GLY A 482 11.44 -27.08 -4.64
CA GLY A 482 12.37 -26.95 -5.76
C GLY A 482 13.60 -26.06 -5.51
N SER A 483 13.72 -25.43 -4.34
CA SER A 483 14.82 -24.53 -3.99
C SER A 483 15.18 -24.55 -2.49
N GLU A 484 14.91 -25.68 -1.83
CA GLU A 484 15.02 -25.82 -0.37
C GLU A 484 16.38 -25.39 0.18
N ALA A 485 17.49 -25.81 -0.46
CA ALA A 485 18.84 -25.46 -0.02
C ALA A 485 19.08 -23.94 -0.03
N SER A 486 18.72 -23.24 -1.11
CA SER A 486 18.88 -21.79 -1.23
C SER A 486 18.01 -21.03 -0.22
N VAL A 487 16.80 -21.53 0.06
CA VAL A 487 15.93 -20.90 1.06
C VAL A 487 16.47 -21.14 2.47
N ARG A 488 16.92 -22.35 2.81
CA ARG A 488 17.56 -22.67 4.10
C ARG A 488 18.78 -21.77 4.36
N ASP A 489 19.60 -21.54 3.34
CA ASP A 489 20.78 -20.69 3.47
C ASP A 489 20.44 -19.20 3.66
N ALA A 490 19.30 -18.75 3.12
CA ALA A 490 18.87 -17.35 3.17
C ALA A 490 18.03 -16.98 4.39
N VAL A 491 17.35 -17.93 5.04
CA VAL A 491 16.38 -17.66 6.12
C VAL A 491 17.03 -17.73 7.50
N ARG A 492 16.70 -16.76 8.35
CA ARG A 492 17.13 -16.70 9.75
C ARG A 492 15.94 -16.35 10.64
N VAL A 493 16.05 -16.72 11.91
CA VAL A 493 15.16 -16.16 12.93
C VAL A 493 15.82 -14.91 13.46
N LEU A 494 15.09 -13.80 13.36
CA LEU A 494 15.44 -12.54 13.98
C LEU A 494 14.90 -12.58 15.42
N HIS A 495 15.76 -12.24 16.37
CA HIS A 495 15.40 -12.15 17.77
C HIS A 495 15.98 -10.90 18.42
N GLU A 496 15.25 -10.31 19.36
CA GLU A 496 15.75 -9.20 20.19
C GLU A 496 16.36 -9.73 21.50
N ARG A 497 17.47 -9.13 21.95
CA ARG A 497 18.12 -9.37 23.25
C ARG A 497 18.51 -8.03 23.88
N GLU A 498 18.89 -8.04 25.16
CA GLU A 498 19.44 -6.86 25.84
C GLU A 498 20.66 -6.25 25.10
N SER A 499 21.42 -7.08 24.38
CA SER A 499 22.58 -6.66 23.58
C SER A 499 22.22 -6.12 22.19
N GLY A 500 20.94 -6.07 21.82
CA GLY A 500 20.43 -5.66 20.51
C GLY A 500 19.80 -6.79 19.70
N VAL A 501 19.60 -6.53 18.40
CA VAL A 501 18.98 -7.47 17.45
C VAL A 501 19.99 -8.51 16.98
N GLY A 502 19.62 -9.79 17.09
CA GLY A 502 20.40 -10.93 16.64
C GLY A 502 19.68 -11.77 15.60
N MET A 503 20.46 -12.61 14.93
CA MET A 503 19.94 -13.64 14.02
C MET A 503 20.48 -15.00 14.41
N GLU A 504 19.60 -16.00 14.39
CA GLU A 504 19.97 -17.40 14.60
C GLU A 504 19.55 -18.29 13.43
N VAL A 505 20.31 -19.37 13.26
CA VAL A 505 19.99 -20.40 12.29
C VAL A 505 18.81 -21.21 12.80
N CYS A 506 17.87 -21.51 11.91
CA CYS A 506 16.70 -22.33 12.22
C CYS A 506 16.63 -23.52 11.27
N GLU A 507 15.90 -24.55 11.69
CA GLU A 507 15.55 -25.64 10.79
C GLU A 507 14.19 -25.35 10.16
N LEU A 508 14.18 -25.20 8.84
CA LEU A 508 12.94 -25.04 8.09
C LEU A 508 12.24 -26.38 7.90
N THR A 509 10.97 -26.38 8.24
CA THR A 509 9.97 -27.42 7.90
C THR A 509 9.01 -26.82 6.87
N ARG A 510 7.99 -27.58 6.46
CA ARG A 510 7.06 -27.16 5.40
C ARG A 510 6.42 -25.77 5.64
N HIS A 511 6.01 -25.49 6.88
CA HIS A 511 5.28 -24.26 7.22
C HIS A 511 5.86 -23.53 8.45
N HIS A 512 6.91 -24.07 9.06
CA HIS A 512 7.46 -23.57 10.31
C HIS A 512 8.98 -23.59 10.30
N ALA A 513 9.58 -22.68 11.08
CA ALA A 513 10.98 -22.70 11.43
C ALA A 513 11.15 -23.11 12.89
N ARG A 514 11.91 -24.18 13.10
CA ARG A 514 12.21 -24.76 14.40
C ARG A 514 13.47 -24.14 15.00
N ILE A 515 13.37 -23.83 16.28
CA ILE A 515 14.46 -23.33 17.13
C ILE A 515 14.47 -24.16 18.42
N LEU A 516 15.67 -24.53 18.87
CA LEU A 516 15.89 -25.27 20.11
C LEU A 516 16.19 -24.29 21.25
N HIS A 517 15.63 -24.55 22.43
CA HIS A 517 15.91 -23.80 23.66
C HIS A 517 15.91 -22.26 23.47
N PRO A 518 14.80 -21.69 22.98
CA PRO A 518 14.73 -20.27 22.62
C PRO A 518 15.00 -19.32 23.81
N SER A 519 15.69 -18.21 23.54
CA SER A 519 15.83 -17.06 24.44
C SER A 519 14.92 -15.92 23.97
N PHE A 520 14.10 -15.30 24.85
CA PHE A 520 12.95 -14.51 24.42
C PHE A 520 13.01 -13.00 24.70
N SER A 521 12.49 -12.22 23.74
CA SER A 521 11.65 -11.03 23.98
C SER A 521 10.78 -10.72 22.73
N LEU A 522 11.32 -10.93 21.53
CA LEU A 522 10.64 -10.68 20.25
C LEU A 522 11.25 -11.59 19.17
N LEU A 523 10.43 -12.36 18.44
CA LEU A 523 10.85 -13.37 17.47
C LEU A 523 10.09 -13.25 16.15
N GLY A 524 10.80 -13.38 15.03
CA GLY A 524 10.19 -13.46 13.71
C GLY A 524 11.13 -14.04 12.67
N LEU A 525 10.58 -14.57 11.57
CA LEU A 525 11.40 -15.07 10.47
C LEU A 525 11.71 -13.99 9.45
N VAL A 526 12.95 -13.97 8.99
CA VAL A 526 13.41 -13.10 7.91
C VAL A 526 14.19 -13.88 6.87
N TYR A 527 14.17 -13.43 5.62
CA TYR A 527 15.01 -13.96 4.56
C TYR A 527 15.93 -12.87 4.00
N ASN A 528 17.15 -13.26 3.64
CA ASN A 528 18.14 -12.35 3.08
C ASN A 528 17.87 -12.10 1.59
N LEU A 529 17.74 -10.82 1.22
CA LEU A 529 17.42 -10.36 -0.12
C LEU A 529 18.53 -10.63 -1.15
N ARG A 530 19.81 -10.70 -0.75
CA ARG A 530 20.91 -11.05 -1.67
C ARG A 530 20.86 -12.51 -2.09
N ASN A 531 20.50 -13.38 -1.16
CA ASN A 531 20.55 -14.82 -1.36
C ASN A 531 19.25 -15.37 -1.96
N LEU A 532 18.13 -14.66 -1.78
CA LEU A 532 16.82 -15.08 -2.24
C LEU A 532 16.01 -13.90 -2.80
N LEU A 533 16.24 -13.63 -4.08
CA LEU A 533 15.51 -12.61 -4.84
C LEU A 533 14.12 -13.15 -5.22
N SER A 534 13.07 -12.54 -4.68
CA SER A 534 11.66 -12.88 -4.95
C SER A 534 11.29 -14.35 -4.64
N PRO A 535 11.25 -14.76 -3.36
CA PRO A 535 10.88 -16.13 -2.99
C PRO A 535 9.47 -16.50 -3.46
N LYS A 536 9.25 -17.80 -3.70
CA LYS A 536 7.87 -18.32 -3.76
C LYS A 536 7.27 -18.34 -2.36
N ILE A 537 6.01 -17.95 -2.24
CA ILE A 537 5.27 -17.88 -0.99
C ILE A 537 3.92 -18.59 -1.11
N HIS A 538 3.47 -19.21 -0.04
CA HIS A 538 2.11 -19.70 0.13
C HIS A 538 1.18 -18.52 0.39
N CYS A 539 0.13 -18.40 -0.41
CA CYS A 539 -0.84 -17.32 -0.31
C CYS A 539 -2.23 -17.86 0.06
N VAL A 540 -3.04 -16.99 0.63
CA VAL A 540 -4.47 -17.24 0.87
C VAL A 540 -5.32 -16.14 0.22
N LEU A 541 -6.45 -16.54 -0.36
CA LEU A 541 -7.49 -15.66 -0.84
C LEU A 541 -8.61 -15.60 0.22
N LEU A 542 -8.86 -14.40 0.74
CA LEU A 542 -9.93 -14.14 1.69
C LEU A 542 -11.08 -13.44 0.95
N LEU A 543 -12.30 -13.96 1.14
CA LEU A 543 -13.51 -13.45 0.51
C LEU A 543 -14.48 -12.97 1.59
N PHE A 544 -14.96 -11.72 1.47
CA PHE A 544 -15.96 -11.15 2.36
C PHE A 544 -17.12 -10.59 1.55
N CYS A 545 -18.34 -11.05 1.84
CA CYS A 545 -19.56 -10.49 1.27
C CYS A 545 -19.98 -9.25 2.06
N THR A 546 -19.91 -8.06 1.44
CA THR A 546 -20.34 -6.81 2.07
C THR A 546 -21.77 -6.41 1.68
N ARG A 547 -22.25 -6.90 0.54
CA ARG A 547 -23.65 -6.74 0.11
C ARG A 547 -24.08 -7.93 -0.73
N THR A 548 -25.33 -8.36 -0.57
CA THR A 548 -25.87 -9.57 -1.23
C THR A 548 -26.66 -9.30 -2.50
N ALA A 549 -27.22 -8.10 -2.66
CA ALA A 549 -27.97 -7.69 -3.85
C ALA A 549 -27.91 -6.16 -4.08
N PRO A 550 -27.19 -5.67 -5.10
CA PRO A 550 -26.18 -6.37 -5.90
C PRO A 550 -25.09 -7.02 -5.03
N LEU A 551 -24.54 -8.14 -5.48
CA LEU A 551 -23.48 -8.86 -4.76
C LEU A 551 -22.17 -8.06 -4.84
N VAL A 552 -21.56 -7.80 -3.69
CA VAL A 552 -20.26 -7.14 -3.56
C VAL A 552 -19.37 -8.01 -2.68
N LEU A 553 -18.26 -8.48 -3.26
CA LEU A 553 -17.24 -9.25 -2.56
C LEU A 553 -15.96 -8.43 -2.44
N HIS A 554 -15.49 -8.27 -1.21
CA HIS A 554 -14.14 -7.83 -0.92
C HIS A 554 -13.22 -9.05 -0.99
N THR A 555 -12.24 -9.01 -1.89
CA THR A 555 -11.29 -10.09 -2.15
C THR A 555 -9.90 -9.64 -1.76
N TYR A 556 -9.21 -10.40 -0.92
CA TYR A 556 -7.84 -10.12 -0.50
C TYR A 556 -6.94 -11.30 -0.81
N LEU A 557 -5.83 -11.09 -1.53
CA LEU A 557 -4.81 -12.12 -1.72
C LEU A 557 -3.58 -11.80 -0.87
N VAL A 558 -3.38 -12.52 0.23
CA VAL A 558 -2.31 -12.25 1.18
C VAL A 558 -1.36 -13.43 1.33
N PRO A 559 -0.10 -13.22 1.76
CA PRO A 559 0.71 -14.32 2.27
C PRO A 559 -0.05 -15.08 3.36
N ASN A 560 0.22 -16.38 3.52
CA ASN A 560 -0.36 -17.19 4.58
C ASN A 560 0.25 -16.83 5.95
N ASP A 561 0.06 -15.59 6.36
CA ASP A 561 0.52 -14.97 7.60
C ASP A 561 -0.66 -14.83 8.57
N PRO A 562 -0.68 -15.57 9.69
CA PRO A 562 -1.73 -15.48 10.70
C PRO A 562 -1.98 -14.07 11.25
N ALA A 563 -0.95 -13.23 11.35
CA ALA A 563 -1.11 -11.85 11.81
C ALA A 563 -1.89 -11.00 10.82
N HIS A 564 -1.49 -11.07 9.55
CA HIS A 564 -2.10 -10.30 8.46
C HIS A 564 -3.54 -10.76 8.19
N ILE A 565 -3.77 -12.07 8.14
CA ILE A 565 -5.11 -12.64 7.99
C ILE A 565 -6.03 -12.14 9.11
N ARG A 566 -5.57 -12.17 10.37
CA ARG A 566 -6.35 -11.64 11.49
C ARG A 566 -6.64 -10.15 11.34
N ALA A 567 -5.65 -9.33 10.95
CA ALA A 567 -5.85 -7.90 10.76
C ALA A 567 -6.93 -7.60 9.71
N ILE A 568 -7.00 -8.40 8.63
CA ILE A 568 -8.06 -8.29 7.63
C ILE A 568 -9.43 -8.69 8.20
N HIS A 569 -9.50 -9.80 8.95
CA HIS A 569 -10.76 -10.18 9.62
C HIS A 569 -11.26 -9.09 10.58
N GLN A 570 -10.38 -8.46 11.35
CA GLN A 570 -10.75 -7.34 12.23
C GLN A 570 -11.22 -6.11 11.43
N LYS A 571 -10.57 -5.81 10.31
CA LYS A 571 -10.96 -4.73 9.39
C LYS A 571 -12.35 -4.96 8.78
N GLU A 572 -12.66 -6.21 8.44
CA GLU A 572 -13.91 -6.60 7.76
C GLU A 572 -15.05 -6.99 8.74
N GLU A 573 -14.78 -7.12 10.05
CA GLU A 573 -15.73 -7.56 11.08
C GLU A 573 -17.07 -6.80 11.05
N ASN A 574 -17.03 -5.50 10.73
CA ASN A 574 -18.21 -4.64 10.65
C ASN A 574 -18.65 -4.30 9.20
N ARG A 575 -17.98 -4.87 8.19
CA ARG A 575 -18.16 -4.52 6.78
C ARG A 575 -18.78 -5.66 5.97
N GLY A 576 -18.43 -6.90 6.29
CA GLY A 576 -18.88 -8.05 5.52
C GLY A 576 -18.84 -9.36 6.28
N VAL A 577 -19.50 -10.36 5.69
CA VAL A 577 -19.51 -11.73 6.19
C VAL A 577 -18.45 -12.52 5.44
N TRP A 578 -17.56 -13.18 6.18
CA TRP A 578 -16.56 -14.06 5.59
C TRP A 578 -17.22 -15.23 4.86
N ILE A 579 -16.78 -15.48 3.64
CA ILE A 579 -17.17 -16.64 2.84
C ILE A 579 -16.12 -17.72 3.04
N ASP A 580 -16.49 -18.80 3.74
CA ASP A 580 -15.62 -19.93 4.01
C ASP A 580 -15.47 -20.83 2.77
N LYS A 581 -14.39 -20.59 2.02
CA LYS A 581 -14.01 -21.34 0.81
C LYS A 581 -12.54 -21.72 0.89
N PRO A 582 -12.11 -22.74 0.13
CA PRO A 582 -10.70 -23.11 0.04
C PRO A 582 -9.84 -21.89 -0.29
N SER A 583 -9.09 -21.40 0.69
CA SER A 583 -8.39 -20.12 0.58
C SER A 583 -6.98 -20.26 0.01
N ALA A 584 -6.36 -21.44 0.08
CA ALA A 584 -4.98 -21.63 -0.39
C ALA A 584 -4.84 -21.41 -1.91
N VAL A 585 -3.97 -20.48 -2.32
CA VAL A 585 -3.70 -20.13 -3.72
C VAL A 585 -2.23 -20.33 -4.04
N GLY A 586 -1.94 -21.40 -4.81
CA GLY A 586 -0.61 -21.72 -5.33
C GLY A 586 0.52 -21.72 -4.29
N PRO A 587 1.76 -21.84 -4.78
CA PRO A 587 2.83 -20.98 -4.32
C PRO A 587 3.12 -19.92 -5.39
N LEU A 588 3.17 -18.65 -5.01
CA LEU A 588 3.32 -17.51 -5.92
C LEU A 588 4.65 -16.81 -5.68
N LEU A 589 5.28 -16.32 -6.75
CA LEU A 589 6.46 -15.48 -6.60
C LEU A 589 6.06 -14.20 -5.87
N LEU A 590 6.82 -13.86 -4.82
CA LEU A 590 6.69 -12.58 -4.18
C LEU A 590 6.95 -11.49 -5.24
N ASN A 591 6.13 -10.44 -5.23
CA ASN A 591 6.09 -9.33 -6.20
C ASN A 591 5.39 -9.65 -7.53
N ASP A 592 4.80 -10.85 -7.68
CA ASP A 592 3.95 -11.15 -8.83
C ASP A 592 2.61 -10.41 -8.75
N SER A 593 2.00 -10.21 -9.92
CA SER A 593 0.65 -9.67 -10.06
C SER A 593 -0.31 -10.76 -10.48
N VAL A 594 -1.48 -10.80 -9.84
CA VAL A 594 -2.57 -11.71 -10.19
C VAL A 594 -3.81 -10.93 -10.59
N CYS A 595 -4.70 -11.58 -11.33
CA CYS A 595 -6.03 -11.07 -11.65
C CYS A 595 -7.08 -11.98 -11.05
N VAL A 596 -8.15 -11.40 -10.53
CA VAL A 596 -9.37 -12.14 -10.18
C VAL A 596 -10.32 -12.07 -11.37
N ARG A 597 -10.95 -13.19 -11.69
CA ARG A 597 -11.95 -13.33 -12.76
C ARG A 597 -13.19 -14.03 -12.21
N THR A 598 -14.36 -13.67 -12.73
CA THR A 598 -15.57 -14.48 -12.59
C THR A 598 -16.05 -14.91 -13.97
N LEU A 599 -16.68 -16.08 -14.06
CA LEU A 599 -17.27 -16.55 -15.32
C LEU A 599 -18.66 -15.96 -15.61
N CYS A 600 -19.30 -15.36 -14.60
CA CYS A 600 -20.49 -14.53 -14.78
C CYS A 600 -20.11 -13.06 -15.06
N PRO A 601 -20.99 -12.27 -15.69
CA PRO A 601 -20.77 -10.83 -15.88
C PRO A 601 -20.54 -10.11 -14.54
N SER A 602 -19.34 -9.56 -14.36
CA SER A 602 -18.95 -8.83 -13.15
C SER A 602 -18.06 -7.63 -13.48
N GLU A 603 -17.95 -6.74 -12.51
CA GLU A 603 -16.98 -5.65 -12.50
C GLU A 603 -15.98 -5.90 -11.37
N ILE A 604 -14.69 -5.98 -11.70
CA ILE A 604 -13.62 -6.30 -10.74
C ILE A 604 -12.62 -5.14 -10.72
N GLN A 605 -12.41 -4.53 -9.55
CA GLN A 605 -11.55 -3.35 -9.41
C GLN A 605 -10.77 -3.33 -8.08
N PRO A 606 -9.45 -3.07 -8.10
CA PRO A 606 -8.58 -3.06 -9.28
C PRO A 606 -8.54 -4.43 -9.98
N LYS A 607 -8.23 -4.45 -11.27
CA LYS A 607 -8.14 -5.70 -12.07
C LYS A 607 -6.95 -6.57 -11.69
N LYS A 608 -5.89 -5.96 -11.16
CA LYS A 608 -4.67 -6.62 -10.75
C LYS A 608 -4.46 -6.42 -9.25
N MET A 609 -4.09 -7.50 -8.58
CA MET A 609 -3.60 -7.48 -7.21
C MET A 609 -2.10 -7.78 -7.21
N ASN A 610 -1.32 -7.04 -6.42
CA ASN A 610 0.13 -7.22 -6.30
C ASN A 610 0.47 -7.87 -4.96
N LEU A 611 1.22 -8.96 -5.01
CA LEU A 611 1.71 -9.68 -3.84
C LEU A 611 2.95 -9.00 -3.29
N TRP A 612 2.78 -8.03 -2.39
CA TRP A 612 3.87 -7.47 -1.60
C TRP A 612 3.62 -7.74 -0.13
N PRO A 613 4.65 -8.01 0.70
CA PRO A 613 4.46 -8.34 2.12
C PRO A 613 3.67 -7.28 2.92
N LEU A 614 3.59 -6.05 2.41
CA LEU A 614 3.04 -4.88 3.11
C LEU A 614 2.22 -3.93 2.19
N SER A 615 1.75 -4.36 1.01
CA SER A 615 1.02 -3.47 0.09
C SER A 615 -0.50 -3.50 0.28
N THR A 616 -1.14 -2.35 0.07
CA THR A 616 -2.60 -2.19 -0.09
C THR A 616 -3.11 -2.66 -1.46
N GLY A 617 -2.23 -3.03 -2.38
CA GLY A 617 -2.54 -3.50 -3.73
C GLY A 617 -2.96 -4.98 -3.79
N ASN A 618 -3.11 -5.65 -2.66
CA ASN A 618 -3.50 -7.05 -2.55
C ASN A 618 -5.03 -7.26 -2.44
N TYR A 619 -5.82 -6.26 -2.87
CA TYR A 619 -7.26 -6.19 -2.70
C TYR A 619 -7.96 -5.94 -4.04
N SER A 620 -9.11 -6.59 -4.23
CA SER A 620 -10.06 -6.32 -5.31
C SER A 620 -11.49 -6.37 -4.79
N GLU A 621 -12.32 -5.44 -5.25
CA GLU A 621 -13.77 -5.53 -5.12
C GLU A 621 -14.33 -6.23 -6.36
N VAL A 622 -15.20 -7.22 -6.14
CA VAL A 622 -15.95 -7.93 -7.18
C VAL A 622 -17.42 -7.56 -7.05
N TYR A 623 -17.94 -6.84 -8.04
CA TYR A 623 -19.33 -6.42 -8.11
C TYR A 623 -20.07 -7.27 -9.14
N ILE A 624 -21.18 -7.88 -8.73
CA ILE A 624 -22.08 -8.64 -9.60
C ILE A 624 -23.49 -8.09 -9.46
N ASN A 625 -24.01 -7.50 -10.55
CA ASN A 625 -25.31 -6.82 -10.55
C ASN A 625 -26.47 -7.77 -10.25
N GLN A 626 -26.45 -8.94 -10.90
CA GLN A 626 -27.46 -9.98 -10.78
C GLN A 626 -26.73 -11.32 -10.61
N PRO A 627 -26.41 -11.72 -9.37
CA PRO A 627 -25.67 -12.95 -9.14
C PRO A 627 -26.55 -14.16 -9.48
N GLU A 628 -25.98 -15.06 -10.28
CA GLU A 628 -26.57 -16.36 -10.57
C GLU A 628 -26.70 -17.19 -9.28
N ALA A 629 -27.41 -18.33 -9.34
CA ALA A 629 -27.51 -19.24 -8.19
C ALA A 629 -26.13 -19.78 -7.77
N GLU A 630 -25.22 -19.90 -8.74
CA GLU A 630 -23.82 -20.20 -8.54
C GLU A 630 -22.98 -19.51 -9.63
N PHE A 631 -21.72 -19.21 -9.34
CA PHE A 631 -20.76 -18.74 -10.33
C PHE A 631 -19.34 -19.18 -9.95
N ASP A 632 -18.49 -19.33 -10.96
CA ASP A 632 -17.09 -19.65 -10.75
C ASP A 632 -16.24 -18.37 -10.63
N MET A 633 -15.33 -18.39 -9.67
CA MET A 633 -14.35 -17.36 -9.39
C MET A 633 -12.96 -17.96 -9.52
N GLU A 634 -12.06 -17.22 -10.15
CA GLU A 634 -10.74 -17.70 -10.52
C GLU A 634 -9.67 -16.66 -10.20
N VAL A 635 -8.48 -17.15 -9.89
CA VAL A 635 -7.26 -16.34 -9.80
C VAL A 635 -6.32 -16.78 -10.91
N ILE A 636 -5.83 -15.82 -11.68
CA ILE A 636 -4.91 -16.02 -12.80
C ILE A 636 -3.64 -15.23 -12.49
N SER A 637 -2.49 -15.90 -12.42
CA SER A 637 -1.19 -15.22 -12.29
C SER A 637 -0.73 -14.71 -13.65
N SER A 638 0.03 -13.61 -13.66
CA SER A 638 0.67 -13.10 -14.88
C SER A 638 1.60 -14.12 -15.57
N GLN A 639 2.07 -15.12 -14.83
CA GLN A 639 3.00 -16.15 -15.28
C GLN A 639 2.31 -17.38 -15.89
N HIS A 640 0.99 -17.52 -15.73
CA HIS A 640 0.25 -18.71 -16.12
C HIS A 640 -0.95 -18.35 -17.01
N THR A 641 -1.16 -19.13 -18.07
CA THR A 641 -2.33 -18.97 -18.95
C THR A 641 -3.59 -19.60 -18.38
N GLU A 642 -3.42 -20.65 -17.57
CA GLU A 642 -4.51 -21.34 -16.86
C GLU A 642 -4.70 -20.75 -15.45
N PRO A 643 -5.93 -20.80 -14.90
CA PRO A 643 -6.19 -20.39 -13.52
C PRO A 643 -5.34 -21.19 -12.52
N ILE A 644 -4.69 -20.47 -11.60
CA ILE A 644 -3.91 -21.06 -10.50
C ILE A 644 -4.79 -21.42 -9.31
N TRP A 645 -6.03 -20.93 -9.30
CA TRP A 645 -7.06 -21.25 -8.34
C TRP A 645 -8.43 -21.01 -8.96
N THR A 646 -9.37 -21.91 -8.67
CA THR A 646 -10.77 -21.82 -9.12
C THR A 646 -11.67 -22.31 -8.00
N VAL A 647 -12.73 -21.57 -7.71
CA VAL A 647 -13.77 -22.00 -6.78
C VAL A 647 -15.16 -21.66 -7.30
N LYS A 648 -16.14 -22.48 -6.93
CA LYS A 648 -17.55 -22.20 -7.15
C LYS A 648 -18.14 -21.51 -5.92
N ILE A 649 -18.77 -20.36 -6.13
CA ILE A 649 -19.51 -19.60 -5.13
C ILE A 649 -21.00 -19.84 -5.35
N TYR A 650 -21.69 -20.33 -4.33
CA TYR A 650 -23.12 -20.61 -4.30
C TYR A 650 -23.86 -19.47 -3.61
N ARG A 651 -25.16 -19.33 -3.90
CA ARG A 651 -26.01 -18.34 -3.25
C ARG A 651 -26.00 -18.40 -1.73
N ASP A 652 -26.02 -19.61 -1.17
CA ASP A 652 -26.05 -19.80 0.28
C ASP A 652 -24.75 -19.37 0.97
N ASP A 653 -23.64 -19.26 0.23
CA ASP A 653 -22.36 -18.78 0.77
C ASP A 653 -22.43 -17.30 1.17
N TYR A 654 -23.21 -16.50 0.44
CA TYR A 654 -23.35 -15.05 0.67
C TYR A 654 -24.74 -14.65 1.20
N CYS A 655 -25.75 -15.51 1.13
CA CYS A 655 -27.08 -15.30 1.70
C CYS A 655 -27.24 -15.97 3.08
N GLN A 656 -26.49 -15.53 4.08
CA GLN A 656 -26.69 -15.99 5.46
C GLN A 656 -27.98 -15.37 6.06
N PRO A 657 -28.82 -16.13 6.79
CA PRO A 657 -30.01 -15.60 7.42
C PRO A 657 -29.63 -14.52 8.44
N SER A 658 -30.26 -13.35 8.31
CA SER A 658 -30.07 -12.22 9.22
C SER A 658 -30.35 -12.66 10.67
N ARG A 659 -29.36 -12.51 11.56
CA ARG A 659 -29.63 -12.52 13.00
C ARG A 659 -30.58 -11.37 13.30
N SER A 660 -31.86 -11.67 13.41
CA SER A 660 -32.88 -10.72 13.80
C SER A 660 -32.66 -10.37 15.29
N PRO A 661 -32.68 -9.09 15.69
CA PRO A 661 -32.72 -8.73 17.10
C PRO A 661 -34.10 -9.10 17.66
N GLY A 662 -34.13 -10.04 18.59
CA GLY A 662 -35.23 -10.25 19.55
C GLY A 662 -36.65 -10.33 18.99
N GLN A 663 -37.09 -11.53 18.63
CA GLN A 663 -38.48 -11.91 18.89
C GLN A 663 -38.50 -12.86 20.07
N GLY A 664 -39.06 -12.37 21.18
CA GLY A 664 -39.27 -13.13 22.40
C GLY A 664 -40.03 -14.42 22.08
N SER A 665 -39.49 -15.52 22.59
CA SER A 665 -40.18 -16.78 22.76
C SER A 665 -41.49 -16.54 23.49
N SER A 666 -42.60 -16.57 22.75
CA SER A 666 -43.90 -16.83 23.37
C SER A 666 -43.87 -18.28 23.83
N GLN A 667 -43.83 -18.45 25.15
CA GLN A 667 -43.99 -19.73 25.83
C GLN A 667 -45.31 -20.36 25.37
N GLY A 668 -45.22 -21.42 24.57
CA GLY A 668 -46.31 -22.35 24.35
C GLY A 668 -46.56 -23.11 25.65
N ALA A 669 -47.70 -22.82 26.27
CA ALA A 669 -48.15 -23.50 27.47
C ALA A 669 -48.33 -25.00 27.22
N ASN A 670 -47.67 -25.80 28.06
CA ASN A 670 -47.95 -27.22 28.23
C ASN A 670 -49.44 -27.40 28.57
N THR A 671 -50.16 -28.14 27.72
CA THR A 671 -51.36 -28.87 28.16
C THR A 671 -51.08 -30.35 27.97
N ALA A 672 -51.01 -31.03 29.12
CA ALA A 672 -50.94 -32.47 29.22
C ALA A 672 -52.21 -33.10 28.66
N HIS A 673 -52.07 -34.15 27.86
CA HIS A 673 -53.06 -35.22 27.82
C HIS A 673 -52.38 -36.58 27.72
N THR A 674 -52.64 -37.34 28.77
CA THR A 674 -52.48 -38.77 28.99
C THR A 674 -53.09 -39.60 27.86
N MET A 675 -52.33 -40.54 27.29
CA MET A 675 -52.60 -41.99 27.27
C MET A 675 -51.43 -42.73 26.62
#